data_AF-A0A1S9CSN8-F1
#
_entry.id   AF-A0A1S9CSN8-F1
#
_cell.length_a   1.000
_cell.length_b   1.000
_cell.length_c   1.000
_cell.angle_alpha   90.00
_cell.angle_beta   90.00
_cell.angle_gamma   90.00
#
_symmetry.space_group_name_H-M   'P 1'
#
loop_
_entity.id
_entity.type
_entity.pdbx_description
1 polymer ?
#
loop_
_entity_poly.entity_id
_entity_poly.type
_entity_poly.pdbx_seq_one_letter_code
_entity_poly.pdbx_strand_id
1 'polypeptide(L)'
;MENRKLQPTARDSAPRKKKMQVKKTQERQSARIKAKQRPQSIKKSSAQNKTPNASRAKTVSPKSVRNKKVTQKQPLKKSGKRTPTKKKQSSPIGIKIMELLAFLCIPFIAIRKPSRARPETAKKRKNRLIKRLEVTGFLCTGMILFLIGKMFYIITSDGEAYALQVLSNLGAQEVTIDPLRGDIVDRNNKMLVSSQITYHIILDPDALLNNVTQEARENTIRELATYANMTYSEVETIINDNASRKYRIFMRDITSMDKEELSGLAGIWFEPSFLRTYPKGNFASQLIGFYNNTTGQYGIEQFYNDYLIGEEGRVYTSLQNHNIIMTETLAPVNGDTIVLTIDEVIQQHVEIVMNKYMEVAQPENAAAVVMNPNTGEIYAMYSYPTFNPQTYTNLSEEMGDVWNEMTGAEQTAQLNEAWKNFNIQTPYEPGSTFKPLMVASAIDNGYLDINSFMINCAGYAVVNGQSISCWKTTGHGLQNTEQILANSCNPGVIAISQLVPDEEYRGYMLEYGLATKTGIDLAGEVDGQIHTIDSFGAIEKATSSMGQTFMLTTTQLLSGFSTIINGGYLMEPYVVSQVVDQNNSIVYEKIPNIRRQVISSETSAVLASYLESVITLGTGGAATVPGYRVAGKTGTAEKGYPREVGVEINSFIGYAPVENPQVITLVLLDEPIPDTISPTIIFSEIMSEVLPYMGIQRDDNSATTQENLVEIPNLVGVDIYNAIEMIDVRSLEYTIKGGGNVVSEQYPPAGTELSISGNVTIYLSTDDAKDLVLVPDIVDMTVEEATDMLNGTLTIQSSDLEGTIALQVPPAGTYIDKNTKIIVQTVP
;
A
#
# COMPACT_ATOMS: atom_id res chain seq x y z
N MET A 1 3.77 10.07 -67.73
CA MET A 1 4.35 9.15 -68.74
C MET A 1 5.30 8.21 -68.01
N GLU A 2 5.37 6.94 -68.44
CA GLU A 2 6.40 5.90 -68.16
C GLU A 2 7.00 5.83 -66.72
N ASN A 3 6.72 4.85 -65.84
CA ASN A 3 6.59 3.38 -65.92
C ASN A 3 7.94 2.62 -65.97
N ARG A 4 8.06 1.53 -65.18
CA ARG A 4 9.15 0.49 -65.11
C ARG A 4 10.41 0.80 -64.27
N LYS A 5 11.11 -0.18 -63.64
CA LYS A 5 10.82 -1.55 -63.11
C LYS A 5 12.06 -2.11 -62.37
N LEU A 6 11.85 -3.01 -61.39
CA LEU A 6 12.70 -4.17 -60.98
C LEU A 6 14.13 -3.98 -60.37
N GLN A 7 14.28 -4.38 -59.09
CA GLN A 7 15.13 -5.47 -58.51
C GLN A 7 16.28 -6.14 -59.32
N PRO A 8 17.16 -6.98 -58.70
CA PRO A 8 17.87 -6.91 -57.41
C PRO A 8 19.35 -7.40 -57.50
N THR A 9 20.15 -7.33 -56.42
CA THR A 9 21.41 -8.14 -56.30
C THR A 9 21.70 -8.59 -54.87
N ALA A 10 22.20 -9.82 -54.72
CA ALA A 10 22.64 -10.41 -53.45
C ALA A 10 24.04 -11.04 -53.61
N ARG A 11 24.90 -10.99 -52.57
CA ARG A 11 25.57 -12.18 -51.95
C ARG A 11 26.74 -11.85 -51.00
N ASP A 12 26.86 -12.73 -49.99
CA ASP A 12 28.08 -13.32 -49.41
C ASP A 12 29.13 -12.47 -48.64
N SER A 13 29.11 -12.58 -47.31
CA SER A 13 29.91 -13.59 -46.54
C SER A 13 30.69 -13.13 -45.29
N ALA A 14 30.50 -13.93 -44.22
CA ALA A 14 31.46 -14.35 -43.19
C ALA A 14 31.86 -13.43 -42.01
N PRO A 15 32.20 -14.01 -40.82
CA PRO A 15 31.94 -13.35 -39.52
C PRO A 15 33.08 -13.45 -38.46
N ARG A 16 32.72 -13.18 -37.19
CA ARG A 16 33.40 -13.47 -35.89
C ARG A 16 34.16 -12.31 -35.21
N LYS A 17 33.48 -11.63 -34.28
CA LYS A 17 34.01 -11.10 -32.99
C LYS A 17 32.87 -10.50 -32.14
N LYS A 18 32.06 -11.35 -31.45
CA LYS A 18 31.10 -10.87 -30.42
C LYS A 18 30.60 -11.92 -29.40
N LYS A 19 30.73 -13.23 -29.65
CA LYS A 19 30.29 -14.31 -28.73
C LYS A 19 31.13 -14.53 -27.44
N MET A 20 32.10 -13.66 -27.13
CA MET A 20 33.04 -13.87 -26.01
C MET A 20 32.88 -12.89 -24.83
N GLN A 21 32.08 -11.82 -24.98
CA GLN A 21 31.77 -10.89 -23.87
C GLN A 21 30.53 -11.34 -23.06
N VAL A 22 29.46 -11.80 -23.73
CA VAL A 22 28.18 -12.16 -23.07
C VAL A 22 28.35 -13.25 -22.00
N LYS A 23 29.24 -14.23 -22.19
CA LYS A 23 29.46 -15.31 -21.22
C LYS A 23 30.11 -14.86 -19.91
N LYS A 24 30.93 -13.80 -19.92
CA LYS A 24 31.61 -13.31 -18.70
C LYS A 24 30.70 -12.49 -17.78
N THR A 25 29.59 -11.97 -18.28
CA THR A 25 28.62 -11.21 -17.48
C THR A 25 27.70 -12.15 -16.67
N GLN A 26 27.21 -13.22 -17.29
CA GLN A 26 26.35 -14.22 -16.63
C GLN A 26 27.07 -15.02 -15.53
N GLU A 27 28.37 -15.29 -15.68
CA GLU A 27 29.19 -15.93 -14.62
C GLU A 27 29.44 -15.02 -13.40
N ARG A 28 29.33 -13.69 -13.54
CA ARG A 28 29.44 -12.75 -12.40
C ARG A 28 28.14 -12.62 -11.60
N GLN A 29 26.98 -12.63 -12.25
CA GLN A 29 25.68 -12.60 -11.55
C GLN A 29 25.41 -13.90 -10.77
N SER A 30 25.73 -15.05 -11.34
CA SER A 30 25.53 -16.36 -10.68
C SER A 30 26.49 -16.64 -9.51
N ALA A 31 27.60 -15.90 -9.40
CA ALA A 31 28.52 -15.96 -8.26
C ALA A 31 28.04 -15.17 -7.02
N ARG A 32 27.24 -14.10 -7.19
CA ARG A 32 26.78 -13.25 -6.08
C ARG A 32 25.57 -13.82 -5.32
N ILE A 33 24.80 -14.72 -5.96
CA ILE A 33 23.59 -15.35 -5.39
C ILE A 33 23.92 -16.58 -4.51
N LYS A 34 25.04 -17.27 -4.74
CA LYS A 34 25.42 -18.50 -4.00
C LYS A 34 26.05 -18.28 -2.61
N ALA A 35 26.12 -17.04 -2.12
CA ALA A 35 26.76 -16.70 -0.84
C ALA A 35 25.81 -16.64 0.37
N LYS A 36 24.48 -16.78 0.19
CA LYS A 36 23.47 -16.61 1.26
C LYS A 36 22.72 -17.89 1.70
N GLN A 37 23.27 -19.08 1.44
CA GLN A 37 22.72 -20.33 1.99
C GLN A 37 23.82 -21.23 2.59
N ARG A 38 23.75 -21.40 3.92
CA ARG A 38 24.38 -22.53 4.64
C ARG A 38 23.35 -23.08 5.64
N PRO A 39 23.15 -24.40 5.71
CA PRO A 39 22.09 -24.99 6.53
C PRO A 39 22.53 -25.17 7.99
N GLN A 40 21.57 -25.14 8.91
CA GLN A 40 21.73 -25.75 10.24
C GLN A 40 20.93 -27.05 10.35
N SER A 41 21.48 -27.98 11.12
CA SER A 41 21.17 -29.40 11.07
C SER A 41 20.19 -29.86 12.15
N ILE A 42 19.19 -30.64 11.72
CA ILE A 42 18.65 -31.85 12.35
C ILE A 42 19.09 -32.12 13.80
N LYS A 43 18.11 -32.12 14.72
CA LYS A 43 18.08 -33.08 15.84
C LYS A 43 16.71 -33.75 15.92
N LYS A 44 16.71 -35.09 15.90
CA LYS A 44 15.54 -35.91 16.21
C LYS A 44 15.42 -36.09 17.73
N SER A 45 14.19 -36.07 18.27
CA SER A 45 13.84 -36.92 19.42
C SER A 45 12.35 -37.24 19.40
N SER A 46 12.06 -38.54 19.38
CA SER A 46 10.72 -39.13 19.45
C SER A 46 10.18 -39.20 20.87
N ALA A 47 8.86 -39.04 21.06
CA ALA A 47 8.11 -39.71 22.13
C ALA A 47 6.62 -39.86 21.72
N GLN A 48 6.03 -41.01 22.03
CA GLN A 48 4.64 -41.36 21.69
C GLN A 48 3.67 -41.08 22.85
N ASN A 49 2.40 -40.90 22.50
CA ASN A 49 1.17 -41.26 23.23
C ASN A 49 1.10 -41.09 24.77
N LYS A 50 0.12 -40.28 25.20
CA LYS A 50 -1.05 -40.78 25.98
C LYS A 50 -2.15 -39.72 26.15
N THR A 51 -3.36 -40.08 25.74
CA THR A 51 -4.64 -39.58 26.24
C THR A 51 -5.13 -40.54 27.37
N PRO A 52 -6.31 -40.40 28.02
CA PRO A 52 -7.36 -39.37 27.90
C PRO A 52 -7.93 -38.81 29.24
N ASN A 53 -8.96 -37.96 29.08
CA ASN A 53 -10.21 -37.88 29.86
C ASN A 53 -10.47 -36.82 30.97
N ALA A 54 -11.73 -36.35 30.91
CA ALA A 54 -12.66 -36.00 31.99
C ALA A 54 -12.90 -34.53 32.41
N SER A 55 -13.74 -33.84 31.61
CA SER A 55 -15.08 -33.35 31.97
C SER A 55 -15.37 -32.46 33.21
N ARG A 56 -16.19 -31.42 32.93
CA ARG A 56 -17.14 -30.63 33.77
C ARG A 56 -16.73 -29.17 34.00
N ALA A 57 -17.60 -28.16 34.05
CA ALA A 57 -18.96 -27.85 33.51
C ALA A 57 -19.58 -26.75 34.40
N LYS A 58 -20.10 -25.66 33.79
CA LYS A 58 -20.95 -24.60 34.40
C LYS A 58 -20.20 -23.70 35.44
N THR A 59 -20.54 -22.41 35.67
CA THR A 59 -21.81 -21.67 35.58
C THR A 59 -21.62 -20.15 35.35
N VAL A 60 -22.40 -19.57 34.42
CA VAL A 60 -23.20 -18.32 34.48
C VAL A 60 -22.90 -17.23 35.56
N SER A 61 -22.39 -16.06 35.10
CA SER A 61 -22.74 -14.61 35.35
C SER A 61 -23.17 -14.07 36.77
N PRO A 62 -23.45 -12.75 37.01
CA PRO A 62 -23.30 -11.51 36.20
C PRO A 62 -22.74 -10.23 36.92
N LYS A 63 -22.54 -9.14 36.15
CA LYS A 63 -22.65 -7.67 36.48
C LYS A 63 -22.06 -7.08 37.80
N SER A 64 -21.32 -5.96 37.69
CA SER A 64 -21.81 -4.62 38.16
C SER A 64 -20.79 -3.46 37.97
N VAL A 65 -21.30 -2.24 38.06
CA VAL A 65 -20.64 -0.94 37.83
C VAL A 65 -20.44 -0.18 39.15
N ARG A 66 -19.28 0.46 39.40
CA ARG A 66 -19.10 1.84 39.98
C ARG A 66 -17.67 2.18 40.48
N ASN A 67 -17.00 3.08 39.75
CA ASN A 67 -16.74 4.48 40.14
C ASN A 67 -16.59 4.84 41.66
N LYS A 68 -15.38 5.19 42.16
CA LYS A 68 -15.01 6.53 42.76
C LYS A 68 -13.73 6.60 43.65
N LYS A 69 -12.99 7.71 43.44
CA LYS A 69 -12.26 8.58 44.43
C LYS A 69 -11.04 8.10 45.24
N VAL A 70 -9.88 8.67 44.88
CA VAL A 70 -9.08 9.64 45.68
C VAL A 70 -9.18 9.59 47.21
N THR A 71 -8.03 9.47 47.89
CA THR A 71 -7.78 10.18 49.16
C THR A 71 -6.28 10.38 49.44
N GLN A 72 -5.87 11.62 49.74
CA GLN A 72 -4.55 11.93 50.30
C GLN A 72 -4.53 11.67 51.82
N LYS A 73 -3.35 11.35 52.40
CA LYS A 73 -3.01 11.76 53.78
C LYS A 73 -1.50 11.72 54.07
N GLN A 74 -0.94 12.90 54.35
CA GLN A 74 0.28 13.16 55.14
C GLN A 74 -0.11 13.30 56.64
N PRO A 75 0.81 13.62 57.59
CA PRO A 75 2.26 13.34 57.72
C PRO A 75 2.63 12.79 59.13
N LEU A 76 3.91 12.49 59.38
CA LEU A 76 4.48 12.47 60.75
C LEU A 76 5.95 12.98 60.76
N LYS A 77 6.36 13.69 61.83
CA LYS A 77 7.64 14.42 61.93
C LYS A 77 8.55 13.94 63.07
N LYS A 78 9.82 13.71 62.69
CA LYS A 78 11.08 14.09 63.38
C LYS A 78 11.44 13.55 64.78
N SER A 79 12.50 12.73 64.75
CA SER A 79 13.75 12.88 65.54
C SER A 79 14.93 12.61 64.56
N GLY A 80 16.22 12.84 64.84
CA GLY A 80 16.83 13.54 65.97
C GLY A 80 18.03 14.43 65.58
N LYS A 81 19.25 13.90 65.35
CA LYS A 81 20.49 14.72 65.30
C LYS A 81 21.61 14.19 64.38
N ARG A 82 22.11 15.09 63.49
CA ARG A 82 23.51 15.46 63.12
C ARG A 82 24.56 14.34 62.92
N THR A 83 25.45 14.33 61.91
CA THR A 83 26.05 15.42 61.09
C THR A 83 26.54 14.87 59.73
N PRO A 84 26.70 15.68 58.65
CA PRO A 84 27.02 15.18 57.30
C PRO A 84 28.48 15.43 56.84
N THR A 85 28.99 14.56 55.97
CA THR A 85 30.16 14.81 55.10
C THR A 85 29.75 14.94 53.62
N LYS A 86 30.59 15.59 52.82
CA LYS A 86 30.19 16.24 51.54
C LYS A 86 30.96 15.69 50.32
N LYS A 87 30.28 15.79 49.17
CA LYS A 87 30.77 15.99 47.77
C LYS A 87 31.33 14.79 46.97
N LYS A 88 30.78 14.68 45.73
CA LYS A 88 31.39 14.61 44.36
C LYS A 88 32.64 13.70 44.16
N GLN A 89 32.88 13.08 43.00
CA GLN A 89 32.72 13.63 41.64
C GLN A 89 32.76 12.55 40.55
N SER A 90 32.38 12.92 39.32
CA SER A 90 32.46 12.12 38.10
C SER A 90 33.84 12.15 37.42
N SER A 91 34.12 11.14 36.59
CA SER A 91 35.12 11.14 35.51
C SER A 91 34.59 12.00 34.32
N PRO A 92 35.41 12.44 33.32
CA PRO A 92 36.32 11.60 32.54
C PRO A 92 37.74 12.15 32.30
N ILE A 93 38.50 11.27 31.63
CA ILE A 93 39.89 11.33 31.19
C ILE A 93 40.24 12.58 30.36
N GLY A 94 41.35 13.24 30.70
CA GLY A 94 41.95 14.31 29.89
C GLY A 94 43.20 14.93 30.52
N ILE A 95 44.35 14.73 29.87
CA ILE A 95 45.57 15.57 29.94
C ILE A 95 46.15 15.87 31.35
N LYS A 96 47.20 15.13 31.75
CA LYS A 96 48.25 15.67 32.65
C LYS A 96 49.59 14.89 32.60
N ILE A 97 50.21 14.79 31.41
CA ILE A 97 51.63 14.36 31.30
C ILE A 97 52.54 15.58 31.57
N MET A 98 52.58 16.03 32.83
CA MET A 98 53.53 17.05 33.31
C MET A 98 53.72 17.03 34.84
N GLU A 99 53.47 15.89 35.50
CA GLU A 99 53.59 15.79 36.97
C GLU A 99 54.02 14.38 37.48
N LEU A 100 54.51 13.51 36.59
CA LEU A 100 54.90 12.13 36.93
C LEU A 100 56.42 11.92 37.15
N LEU A 101 57.16 12.98 37.50
CA LEU A 101 58.60 12.96 37.79
C LEU A 101 58.96 13.38 39.23
N ALA A 102 58.03 13.19 40.18
CA ALA A 102 58.20 13.64 41.58
C ALA A 102 58.09 12.53 42.66
N PHE A 103 58.06 11.24 42.29
CA PHE A 103 57.87 10.13 43.26
C PHE A 103 58.92 9.01 43.23
N LEU A 104 60.12 9.29 42.71
CA LEU A 104 61.30 8.42 42.84
C LEU A 104 62.53 9.23 43.29
N CYS A 105 62.50 9.75 44.53
CA CYS A 105 63.67 9.98 45.42
C CYS A 105 63.32 10.86 46.65
N ILE A 106 62.60 10.32 47.64
CA ILE A 106 62.69 10.83 49.04
C ILE A 106 62.75 9.62 49.99
N PRO A 107 63.84 9.42 50.75
CA PRO A 107 63.89 8.38 51.78
C PRO A 107 63.14 8.84 53.04
N PHE A 108 62.18 8.04 53.49
CA PHE A 108 61.56 8.17 54.81
C PHE A 108 62.62 7.88 55.90
N ILE A 109 63.22 8.93 56.49
CA ILE A 109 64.04 8.80 57.70
C ILE A 109 63.14 8.95 58.92
N ALA A 110 62.49 7.84 59.30
CA ALA A 110 61.79 7.75 60.58
C ALA A 110 62.83 7.64 61.72
N ILE A 111 62.96 8.69 62.52
CA ILE A 111 63.86 8.72 63.67
C ILE A 111 63.32 7.79 64.78
N ARG A 112 63.85 6.57 64.87
CA ARG A 112 63.80 5.74 66.09
C ARG A 112 65.20 5.59 66.66
N LYS A 113 65.36 5.95 67.94
CA LYS A 113 66.64 5.89 68.69
C LYS A 113 67.17 4.44 68.75
N PRO A 114 68.47 4.21 68.53
CA PRO A 114 69.13 2.99 68.94
C PRO A 114 69.86 3.18 70.28
N SER A 115 69.55 2.33 71.27
CA SER A 115 70.47 2.06 72.38
C SER A 115 71.36 0.86 72.03
N ARG A 116 72.63 0.98 72.42
CA ARG A 116 73.79 0.08 72.24
C ARG A 116 73.50 -1.42 72.03
N ALA A 117 74.03 -1.99 70.93
CA ALA A 117 74.44 -3.40 70.87
C ALA A 117 75.61 -3.65 69.88
N ARG A 118 76.63 -4.36 70.38
CA ARG A 118 77.94 -4.86 69.88
C ARG A 118 78.40 -4.66 68.40
N PRO A 119 79.70 -4.37 68.15
CA PRO A 119 80.23 -4.09 66.82
C PRO A 119 81.02 -5.26 66.20
N GLU A 120 80.43 -6.03 65.27
CA GLU A 120 81.25 -6.78 64.28
C GLU A 120 80.50 -7.27 63.02
N THR A 121 79.22 -7.62 63.12
CA THR A 121 78.46 -8.21 61.99
C THR A 121 77.84 -7.18 61.04
N ALA A 122 77.71 -5.91 61.44
CA ALA A 122 77.06 -4.87 60.64
C ALA A 122 77.86 -4.43 59.40
N LYS A 123 79.21 -4.40 59.48
CA LYS A 123 80.08 -3.81 58.45
C LYS A 123 80.07 -4.61 57.13
N LYS A 124 80.10 -5.95 57.21
CA LYS A 124 80.01 -6.83 56.01
C LYS A 124 78.63 -6.82 55.37
N ARG A 125 77.53 -6.70 56.14
CA ARG A 125 76.15 -6.64 55.61
C ARG A 125 75.87 -5.30 54.92
N LYS A 126 76.34 -4.18 55.51
CA LYS A 126 76.26 -2.84 54.90
C LYS A 126 76.99 -2.78 53.55
N ASN A 127 78.22 -3.28 53.47
CA ASN A 127 79.00 -3.26 52.22
C ASN A 127 78.40 -4.14 51.11
N ARG A 128 77.74 -5.27 51.43
CA ARG A 128 77.00 -6.06 50.42
C ARG A 128 75.72 -5.36 49.94
N LEU A 129 75.07 -4.56 50.79
CA LEU A 129 73.88 -3.80 50.42
C LEU A 129 74.25 -2.61 49.53
N ILE A 130 75.31 -1.88 49.87
CA ILE A 130 75.87 -0.77 49.08
C ILE A 130 76.27 -1.26 47.68
N LYS A 131 77.06 -2.34 47.57
CA LYS A 131 77.43 -2.90 46.25
C LYS A 131 76.24 -3.36 45.41
N ARG A 132 75.12 -3.79 46.02
CA ARG A 132 73.90 -4.11 45.29
C ARG A 132 73.19 -2.85 44.79
N LEU A 133 73.09 -1.81 45.62
CA LEU A 133 72.54 -0.52 45.21
C LEU A 133 73.36 0.16 44.11
N GLU A 134 74.70 0.07 44.17
CA GLU A 134 75.60 0.55 43.11
C GLU A 134 75.37 -0.17 41.78
N VAL A 135 75.28 -1.51 41.79
CA VAL A 135 75.01 -2.32 40.59
C VAL A 135 73.61 -2.09 40.03
N THR A 136 72.57 -2.01 40.88
CA THR A 136 71.21 -1.69 40.44
C THR A 136 71.12 -0.26 39.90
N GLY A 137 71.79 0.70 40.53
CA GLY A 137 71.89 2.07 40.04
C GLY A 137 72.53 2.12 38.66
N PHE A 138 73.68 1.47 38.48
CA PHE A 138 74.38 1.39 37.19
C PHE A 138 73.52 0.74 36.09
N LEU A 139 72.78 -0.32 36.40
CA LEU A 139 71.83 -0.94 35.47
C LEU A 139 70.68 0.00 35.09
N CYS A 140 70.09 0.70 36.06
CA CYS A 140 69.04 1.68 35.78
C CYS A 140 69.55 2.86 34.93
N THR A 141 70.74 3.39 35.24
CA THR A 141 71.37 4.45 34.43
C THR A 141 71.69 3.95 33.02
N GLY A 142 72.21 2.73 32.87
CA GLY A 142 72.45 2.11 31.57
C GLY A 142 71.15 1.93 30.75
N MET A 143 70.06 1.51 31.39
CA MET A 143 68.76 1.38 30.72
C MET A 143 68.19 2.74 30.30
N ILE A 144 68.32 3.77 31.13
CA ILE A 144 67.89 5.14 30.79
C ILE A 144 68.74 5.69 29.63
N LEU A 145 70.07 5.52 29.65
CA LEU A 145 70.94 5.93 28.56
C LEU A 145 70.66 5.17 27.27
N PHE A 146 70.32 3.88 27.34
CA PHE A 146 69.87 3.09 26.19
C PHE A 146 68.54 3.59 25.64
N LEU A 147 67.56 3.94 26.49
CA LEU A 147 66.28 4.49 26.06
C LEU A 147 66.44 5.89 25.44
N ILE A 148 67.27 6.76 26.02
CA ILE A 148 67.62 8.07 25.45
C ILE A 148 68.35 7.90 24.12
N GLY A 149 69.32 6.98 24.04
CA GLY A 149 70.03 6.67 22.80
C GLY A 149 69.12 6.11 21.71
N LYS A 150 68.18 5.22 22.07
CA LYS A 150 67.16 4.70 21.14
C LYS A 150 66.19 5.79 20.70
N MET A 151 65.77 6.67 21.60
CA MET A 151 64.89 7.80 21.28
C MET A 151 65.59 8.79 20.35
N PHE A 152 66.86 9.14 20.63
CA PHE A 152 67.67 9.98 19.77
C PHE A 152 67.89 9.33 18.40
N TYR A 153 68.22 8.03 18.36
CA TYR A 153 68.34 7.26 17.13
C TYR A 153 67.04 7.34 16.29
N ILE A 154 65.87 7.05 16.87
CA ILE A 154 64.58 7.13 16.17
C ILE A 154 64.31 8.54 15.64
N ILE A 155 64.61 9.58 16.43
CA ILE A 155 64.46 10.98 16.01
C ILE A 155 65.42 11.33 14.87
N THR A 156 66.63 10.77 14.81
CA THR A 156 67.59 11.05 13.73
C THR A 156 67.51 10.12 12.52
N SER A 157 66.98 8.90 12.65
CA SER A 157 66.84 7.94 11.54
C SER A 157 65.51 8.08 10.81
N ASP A 158 64.42 8.24 11.57
CA ASP A 158 63.05 8.20 11.05
C ASP A 158 62.26 9.47 11.41
N GLY A 159 62.95 10.52 11.90
CA GLY A 159 62.34 11.78 12.32
C GLY A 159 61.49 12.44 11.23
N GLU A 160 61.96 12.44 9.98
CA GLU A 160 61.17 12.93 8.84
C GLU A 160 59.99 12.02 8.52
N ALA A 161 60.13 10.68 8.62
CA ALA A 161 59.05 9.74 8.36
C ALA A 161 57.93 9.85 9.41
N TYR A 162 58.29 9.95 10.70
CA TYR A 162 57.33 10.17 11.78
C TYR A 162 56.76 11.59 11.77
N ALA A 163 57.54 12.61 11.41
CA ALA A 163 57.01 13.96 11.22
C ALA A 163 56.03 14.01 10.05
N LEU A 164 56.33 13.39 8.91
CA LEU A 164 55.42 13.25 7.76
C LEU A 164 54.16 12.47 8.13
N GLN A 165 54.27 11.39 8.92
CA GLN A 165 53.12 10.60 9.37
C GLN A 165 52.25 11.34 10.40
N VAL A 166 52.85 12.20 11.23
CA VAL A 166 52.11 13.11 12.13
C VAL A 166 51.49 14.26 11.35
N LEU A 167 52.18 14.83 10.36
CA LEU A 167 51.67 15.88 9.47
C LEU A 167 50.54 15.36 8.56
N SER A 168 50.62 14.13 8.04
CA SER A 168 49.52 13.52 7.28
C SER A 168 48.28 13.32 8.14
N ASN A 169 48.47 12.93 9.41
CA ASN A 169 47.38 12.72 10.38
C ASN A 169 46.82 14.03 11.00
N LEU A 170 47.55 15.14 10.91
CA LEU A 170 47.13 16.46 11.41
C LEU A 170 46.69 17.42 10.29
N GLY A 171 47.08 17.15 9.05
CA GLY A 171 46.96 18.08 7.93
C GLY A 171 46.04 17.65 6.80
N ALA A 172 45.58 16.39 6.76
CA ALA A 172 44.57 15.96 5.80
C ALA A 172 43.16 16.16 6.39
N GLN A 173 42.44 17.19 5.93
CA GLN A 173 41.00 17.29 6.15
C GLN A 173 40.28 16.70 4.92
N GLU A 174 39.59 15.57 5.13
CA GLU A 174 38.67 14.97 4.18
C GLU A 174 37.27 15.48 4.51
N VAL A 175 36.67 16.25 3.60
CA VAL A 175 35.29 16.73 3.70
C VAL A 175 34.46 16.03 2.62
N THR A 176 33.39 15.35 3.01
CA THR A 176 32.43 14.78 2.07
C THR A 176 31.55 15.87 1.48
N ILE A 177 31.19 15.72 0.20
CA ILE A 177 30.16 16.52 -0.45
C ILE A 177 29.01 15.56 -0.75
N ASP A 178 27.87 15.78 -0.08
CA ASP A 178 26.69 14.96 -0.28
C ASP A 178 26.15 15.15 -1.71
N PRO A 179 25.81 14.07 -2.43
CA PRO A 179 25.25 14.16 -3.77
C PRO A 179 23.79 14.60 -3.70
N LEU A 180 23.28 15.26 -4.75
CA LEU A 180 21.84 15.45 -4.87
C LEU A 180 21.16 14.11 -5.09
N ARG A 181 20.11 13.85 -4.32
CA ARG A 181 19.24 12.69 -4.53
C ARG A 181 18.50 12.85 -5.86
N GLY A 182 18.46 11.80 -6.68
CA GLY A 182 17.92 11.83 -8.04
C GLY A 182 16.45 12.23 -8.10
N ASP A 183 16.03 12.87 -9.19
CA ASP A 183 14.67 13.41 -9.34
C ASP A 183 13.65 12.28 -9.61
N ILE A 184 12.36 12.56 -9.36
CA ILE A 184 11.24 11.68 -9.73
C ILE A 184 10.33 12.46 -10.67
N VAL A 185 10.08 11.90 -11.86
CA VAL A 185 9.29 12.52 -12.92
C VAL A 185 8.18 11.61 -13.42
N ASP A 186 7.08 12.19 -13.91
CA ASP A 186 5.99 11.46 -14.55
C ASP A 186 6.43 10.82 -15.88
N ARG A 187 5.58 10.00 -16.49
CA ARG A 187 5.84 9.35 -17.78
C ARG A 187 6.18 10.30 -18.93
N ASN A 188 5.82 11.58 -18.80
CA ASN A 188 6.03 12.65 -19.77
C ASN A 188 7.25 13.53 -19.42
N ASN A 189 8.04 13.15 -18.41
CA ASN A 189 9.17 13.90 -17.83
C ASN A 189 8.78 15.20 -17.11
N LYS A 190 7.55 15.31 -16.60
CA LYS A 190 7.13 16.42 -15.72
C LYS A 190 7.64 16.16 -14.30
N MET A 191 8.16 17.20 -13.66
CA MET A 191 8.76 17.10 -12.33
C MET A 191 7.71 16.81 -11.24
N LEU A 192 7.94 15.77 -10.45
CA LEU A 192 7.10 15.40 -9.30
C LEU A 192 7.85 15.59 -7.97
N VAL A 193 9.13 15.21 -7.91
CA VAL A 193 10.00 15.38 -6.73
C VAL A 193 11.39 15.78 -7.19
N SER A 194 11.99 16.79 -6.56
CA SER A 194 13.35 17.22 -6.88
C SER A 194 14.19 17.55 -5.65
N SER A 195 15.51 17.59 -5.82
CA SER A 195 16.47 17.98 -4.78
C SER A 195 17.05 19.37 -5.05
N GLN A 196 16.90 20.29 -4.11
CA GLN A 196 17.43 21.65 -4.21
C GLN A 196 18.67 21.82 -3.32
N ILE A 197 19.76 22.40 -3.85
CA ILE A 197 20.98 22.68 -3.07
C ILE A 197 20.65 23.71 -1.97
N THR A 198 20.90 23.33 -0.73
CA THR A 198 20.79 24.20 0.45
C THR A 198 22.08 24.19 1.26
N TYR A 199 22.15 25.01 2.30
CA TYR A 199 23.27 25.01 3.23
C TYR A 199 22.80 24.98 4.68
N HIS A 200 23.67 24.51 5.57
CA HIS A 200 23.48 24.60 7.01
C HIS A 200 24.46 25.63 7.58
N ILE A 201 23.95 26.58 8.35
CA ILE A 201 24.79 27.54 9.08
C ILE A 201 25.38 26.81 10.28
N ILE A 202 26.69 26.69 10.35
CA ILE A 202 27.40 26.10 11.48
C ILE A 202 28.13 27.19 12.26
N LEU A 203 27.95 27.21 13.58
CA LEU A 203 28.68 28.04 14.53
C LEU A 203 29.88 27.27 15.11
N ASP A 204 31.00 27.98 15.32
CA ASP A 204 32.03 27.64 16.30
C ASP A 204 31.93 28.63 17.50
N PRO A 205 31.16 28.29 18.54
CA PRO A 205 31.10 29.06 19.79
C PRO A 205 32.46 29.28 20.48
N ASP A 206 33.39 28.33 20.42
CA ASP A 206 34.74 28.49 21.00
C ASP A 206 35.50 29.59 20.25
N ALA A 207 35.46 29.58 18.92
CA ALA A 207 36.06 30.65 18.11
C ALA A 207 35.38 32.01 18.34
N LEU A 208 34.05 32.05 18.38
CA LEU A 208 33.27 33.27 18.64
C LEU A 208 33.56 33.90 20.01
N LEU A 209 33.90 33.11 21.03
CA LEU A 209 34.17 33.61 22.37
C LEU A 209 35.66 33.91 22.62
N ASN A 210 36.57 33.12 22.03
CA ASN A 210 37.99 33.14 22.39
C ASN A 210 38.92 33.60 21.26
N ASN A 211 38.52 33.50 19.99
CA ASN A 211 39.44 33.63 18.84
C ASN A 211 39.12 34.81 17.90
N VAL A 212 37.96 35.47 18.05
CA VAL A 212 37.55 36.63 17.24
C VAL A 212 37.49 37.91 18.07
N THR A 213 37.47 39.09 17.41
CA THR A 213 37.28 40.36 18.12
C THR A 213 35.85 40.49 18.64
N GLN A 214 35.67 41.25 19.73
CA GLN A 214 34.34 41.53 20.29
C GLN A 214 33.42 42.18 19.24
N GLU A 215 33.93 43.09 18.42
CA GLU A 215 33.19 43.73 17.32
C GLU A 215 32.73 42.72 16.27
N ALA A 216 33.59 41.80 15.83
CA ALA A 216 33.23 40.77 14.86
C ALA A 216 32.20 39.76 15.42
N ARG A 217 32.31 39.45 16.72
CA ARG A 217 31.30 38.64 17.44
C ARG A 217 29.96 39.36 17.51
N GLU A 218 29.93 40.61 17.94
CA GLU A 218 28.71 41.42 18.04
C GLU A 218 28.04 41.63 16.68
N ASN A 219 28.82 41.80 15.60
CA ASN A 219 28.30 41.84 14.23
C ASN A 219 27.67 40.51 13.83
N THR A 220 28.38 39.39 14.04
CA THR A 220 27.88 38.04 13.69
C THR A 220 26.59 37.71 14.45
N ILE A 221 26.51 38.01 15.74
CA ILE A 221 25.29 37.80 16.54
C ILE A 221 24.14 38.67 16.00
N ARG A 222 24.40 39.91 15.59
CA ARG A 222 23.38 40.81 15.04
C ARG A 222 22.83 40.34 13.69
N GLU A 223 23.69 40.00 12.75
CA GLU A 223 23.25 39.54 11.41
C GLU A 223 22.52 38.20 11.51
N LEU A 224 23.00 37.25 12.32
CA LEU A 224 22.29 35.99 12.56
C LEU A 224 20.96 36.17 13.29
N ALA A 225 20.87 37.12 14.22
CA ALA A 225 19.61 37.46 14.89
C ALA A 225 18.59 38.06 13.90
N THR A 226 19.03 38.99 13.04
CA THR A 226 18.20 39.56 11.97
C THR A 226 17.72 38.48 11.00
N TYR A 227 18.62 37.64 10.49
CA TYR A 227 18.29 36.58 9.52
C TYR A 227 17.35 35.52 10.11
N ALA A 228 17.63 35.02 11.31
CA ALA A 228 16.81 33.98 11.95
C ALA A 228 15.53 34.51 12.61
N ASN A 229 15.24 35.82 12.52
CA ASN A 229 14.15 36.50 13.23
C ASN A 229 14.17 36.23 14.76
N MET A 230 15.37 36.25 15.34
CA MET A 230 15.65 36.03 16.76
C MET A 230 16.10 37.34 17.43
N THR A 231 16.02 37.42 18.75
CA THR A 231 16.69 38.51 19.48
C THR A 231 18.19 38.25 19.61
N TYR A 232 18.97 39.32 19.66
CA TYR A 232 20.41 39.27 19.95
C TYR A 232 20.72 38.41 21.19
N SER A 233 19.88 38.53 22.24
CA SER A 233 20.06 37.80 23.50
C SER A 233 19.85 36.28 23.36
N GLU A 234 19.01 35.82 22.44
CA GLU A 234 18.78 34.38 22.23
C GLU A 234 19.97 33.76 21.47
N VAL A 235 20.48 34.44 20.45
CA VAL A 235 21.68 34.00 19.71
C VAL A 235 22.92 34.04 20.62
N GLU A 236 23.07 35.07 21.45
CA GLU A 236 24.14 35.14 22.46
C GLU A 236 24.02 34.02 23.51
N THR A 237 22.79 33.66 23.92
CA THR A 237 22.55 32.51 24.83
C THR A 237 22.95 31.19 24.16
N ILE A 238 22.59 30.99 22.88
CA ILE A 238 22.97 29.82 22.10
C ILE A 238 24.50 29.65 22.04
N ILE A 239 25.26 30.73 21.86
CA ILE A 239 26.72 30.70 21.85
C ILE A 239 27.25 30.33 23.25
N ASN A 240 26.80 31.04 24.30
CA ASN A 240 27.31 30.84 25.66
C ASN A 240 26.98 29.45 26.24
N ASP A 241 25.79 28.91 25.99
CA ASP A 241 25.41 27.54 26.42
C ASP A 241 26.25 26.45 25.73
N ASN A 242 26.96 26.81 24.65
CA ASN A 242 27.77 25.89 23.84
C ASN A 242 29.24 26.32 23.79
N ALA A 243 29.69 27.17 24.72
CA ALA A 243 30.98 27.89 24.71
C ALA A 243 32.27 27.07 24.51
N SER A 244 32.23 25.75 24.65
CA SER A 244 33.36 24.84 24.42
C SER A 244 33.21 23.95 23.19
N ARG A 245 32.14 24.12 22.40
CA ARG A 245 31.91 23.40 21.15
C ARG A 245 32.53 24.16 19.99
N LYS A 246 33.12 23.39 19.06
CA LYS A 246 33.61 23.85 17.75
C LYS A 246 32.68 23.50 16.59
N TYR A 247 31.46 23.10 16.92
CA TYR A 247 30.45 22.67 15.96
C TYR A 247 29.08 22.79 16.61
N ARG A 248 28.21 23.58 15.99
CA ARG A 248 26.78 23.60 16.27
C ARG A 248 26.04 24.09 15.04
N ILE A 249 25.15 23.27 14.50
CA ILE A 249 24.15 23.72 13.52
C ILE A 249 23.31 24.81 14.20
N PHE A 250 23.35 26.02 13.64
CA PHE A 250 22.52 27.16 14.04
C PHE A 250 21.18 27.11 13.32
N MET A 251 21.23 26.94 12.00
CA MET A 251 20.08 26.92 11.11
C MET A 251 20.33 25.92 9.98
N ARG A 252 19.27 25.29 9.50
CA ARG A 252 19.31 24.37 8.36
C ARG A 252 18.67 25.01 7.13
N ASP A 253 18.93 24.40 5.98
CA ASP A 253 18.24 24.60 4.71
C ASP A 253 18.15 26.04 4.19
N ILE A 254 19.21 26.84 4.43
CA ILE A 254 19.31 28.20 3.88
C ILE A 254 19.62 28.15 2.37
N THR A 255 19.24 29.20 1.64
CA THR A 255 19.47 29.26 0.19
C THR A 255 20.93 29.57 -0.15
N SER A 256 21.31 29.35 -1.42
CA SER A 256 22.62 29.78 -1.93
C SER A 256 22.82 31.29 -1.85
N MET A 257 21.74 32.09 -1.94
CA MET A 257 21.78 33.55 -1.86
C MET A 257 22.05 34.01 -0.42
N ASP A 258 21.34 33.44 0.56
CA ASP A 258 21.53 33.73 1.99
C ASP A 258 22.94 33.37 2.45
N LYS A 259 23.48 32.25 1.93
CA LYS A 259 24.87 31.85 2.16
C LYS A 259 25.84 32.92 1.66
N GLU A 260 25.62 33.50 0.49
CA GLU A 260 26.47 34.57 -0.06
C GLU A 260 26.36 35.87 0.75
N GLU A 261 25.16 36.23 1.22
CA GLU A 261 24.94 37.41 2.09
C GLU A 261 25.62 37.26 3.46
N LEU A 262 25.51 36.08 4.08
CA LEU A 262 26.11 35.79 5.38
C LEU A 262 27.59 35.37 5.29
N SER A 263 28.16 35.22 4.09
CA SER A 263 29.56 34.85 3.89
C SER A 263 30.52 35.96 4.31
N GLY A 264 31.41 35.64 5.24
CA GLY A 264 32.41 36.57 5.80
C GLY A 264 32.14 36.98 7.25
N LEU A 265 31.00 36.59 7.83
CA LEU A 265 30.80 36.66 9.28
C LEU A 265 31.79 35.74 10.02
N ALA A 266 32.22 36.16 11.21
CA ALA A 266 33.31 35.51 11.92
C ALA A 266 32.79 34.33 12.74
N GLY A 267 33.48 33.17 12.71
CA GLY A 267 33.08 32.01 13.51
C GLY A 267 31.83 31.28 13.02
N ILE A 268 31.40 31.52 11.77
CA ILE A 268 30.50 30.62 11.04
C ILE A 268 31.16 30.05 9.78
N TRP A 269 30.65 28.90 9.34
CA TRP A 269 30.81 28.38 7.99
C TRP A 269 29.51 27.71 7.54
N PHE A 270 29.50 27.27 6.28
CA PHE A 270 28.33 26.69 5.65
C PHE A 270 28.66 25.28 5.19
N GLU A 271 27.88 24.31 5.64
CA GLU A 271 27.96 22.93 5.15
C GLU A 271 26.94 22.76 4.02
N PRO A 272 27.33 22.24 2.84
CA PRO A 272 26.40 21.96 1.77
C PRO A 272 25.45 20.84 2.18
N SER A 273 24.19 20.96 1.77
CA SER A 273 23.14 19.98 1.97
C SER A 273 22.17 20.05 0.79
N PHE A 274 21.08 19.31 0.85
CA PHE A 274 19.95 19.49 -0.05
C PHE A 274 18.62 19.38 0.68
N LEU A 275 17.65 20.17 0.24
CA LEU A 275 16.25 20.02 0.59
C LEU A 275 15.57 19.15 -0.46
N ARG A 276 14.97 18.04 -0.03
CA ARG A 276 14.08 17.24 -0.87
C ARG A 276 12.72 17.93 -0.94
N THR A 277 12.28 18.28 -2.14
CA THR A 277 11.08 19.07 -2.37
C THR A 277 10.00 18.28 -3.09
N TYR A 278 8.76 18.40 -2.60
CA TYR A 278 7.56 17.74 -3.12
C TYR A 278 6.52 18.81 -3.55
N PRO A 279 6.68 19.44 -4.73
CA PRO A 279 5.95 20.68 -5.07
C PRO A 279 4.43 20.53 -5.23
N LYS A 280 3.93 19.29 -5.25
CA LYS A 280 2.50 18.95 -5.47
C LYS A 280 1.75 18.58 -4.19
N GLY A 281 2.37 18.66 -3.01
CA GLY A 281 1.74 18.29 -1.74
C GLY A 281 1.28 16.83 -1.75
N ASN A 282 0.00 16.60 -1.50
CA ASN A 282 -0.60 15.29 -1.22
C ASN A 282 -0.81 14.40 -2.46
N PHE A 283 -0.21 14.76 -3.59
CA PHE A 283 -0.28 14.05 -4.86
C PHE A 283 0.46 12.71 -4.81
N ALA A 284 -0.25 11.60 -4.99
CA ALA A 284 0.30 10.24 -5.05
C ALA A 284 1.22 9.87 -3.87
N SER A 285 0.99 10.43 -2.68
CA SER A 285 1.94 10.46 -1.56
C SER A 285 2.47 9.09 -1.12
N GLN A 286 1.61 8.07 -1.02
CA GLN A 286 1.98 6.72 -0.61
C GLN A 286 2.69 5.92 -1.71
N LEU A 287 2.50 6.31 -2.98
CA LEU A 287 3.24 5.76 -4.12
C LEU A 287 4.64 6.39 -4.20
N ILE A 288 4.76 7.70 -3.98
CA ILE A 288 6.06 8.39 -3.97
C ILE A 288 6.87 8.02 -2.73
N GLY A 289 6.26 8.04 -1.54
CA GLY A 289 6.96 7.98 -0.25
C GLY A 289 7.57 9.33 0.14
N PHE A 290 8.48 9.33 1.12
CA PHE A 290 9.16 10.54 1.58
C PHE A 290 10.63 10.28 1.92
N TYR A 291 11.44 11.34 1.98
CA TYR A 291 12.86 11.29 2.38
C TYR A 291 13.03 11.87 3.78
N ASN A 292 13.57 11.08 4.71
CA ASN A 292 13.68 11.47 6.12
C ASN A 292 14.99 12.19 6.50
N ASN A 293 15.67 12.82 5.53
CA ASN A 293 17.02 13.39 5.66
C ASN A 293 18.12 12.35 5.96
N THR A 294 17.88 11.06 5.67
CA THR A 294 18.89 9.99 5.79
C THR A 294 18.67 8.88 4.75
N THR A 295 17.42 8.49 4.50
CA THR A 295 17.05 7.50 3.47
C THR A 295 15.61 7.72 3.02
N GLY A 296 15.26 7.21 1.83
CA GLY A 296 13.86 7.13 1.44
C GLY A 296 13.07 6.16 2.35
N GLN A 297 11.81 6.51 2.60
CA GLN A 297 10.84 5.79 3.44
C GLN A 297 9.53 5.65 2.65
N TYR A 298 8.98 4.44 2.61
CA TYR A 298 7.80 4.08 1.82
C TYR A 298 7.95 4.33 0.31
N GLY A 299 6.98 3.86 -0.48
CA GLY A 299 6.86 4.16 -1.91
C GLY A 299 8.12 3.88 -2.76
N ILE A 300 8.26 4.68 -3.82
CA ILE A 300 9.40 4.74 -4.73
C ILE A 300 10.66 5.23 -4.00
N GLU A 301 10.54 6.22 -3.11
CA GLU A 301 11.65 6.76 -2.34
C GLU A 301 12.43 5.66 -1.60
N GLN A 302 11.73 4.70 -1.00
CA GLN A 302 12.37 3.53 -0.38
C GLN A 302 12.75 2.44 -1.39
N PHE A 303 11.87 2.07 -2.33
CA PHE A 303 12.12 0.94 -3.22
C PHE A 303 13.28 1.18 -4.20
N TYR A 304 13.35 2.38 -4.77
CA TYR A 304 14.38 2.82 -5.72
C TYR A 304 15.52 3.59 -5.04
N ASN A 305 15.66 3.49 -3.71
CA ASN A 305 16.68 4.23 -2.95
C ASN A 305 18.11 4.04 -3.47
N ASP A 306 18.45 2.85 -3.95
CA ASP A 306 19.78 2.50 -4.48
C ASP A 306 20.14 3.21 -5.81
N TYR A 307 19.14 3.72 -6.55
CA TYR A 307 19.33 4.56 -7.74
C TYR A 307 19.22 6.05 -7.40
N LEU A 308 18.27 6.39 -6.51
CA LEU A 308 18.04 7.76 -6.05
C LEU A 308 19.23 8.30 -5.23
N ILE A 309 19.97 7.44 -4.53
CA ILE A 309 21.20 7.82 -3.82
C ILE A 309 22.35 7.98 -4.83
N GLY A 310 23.00 9.13 -4.80
CA GLY A 310 24.21 9.37 -5.58
C GLY A 310 25.48 8.83 -4.91
N GLU A 311 26.63 9.09 -5.53
CA GLU A 311 27.95 8.83 -4.93
C GLU A 311 28.53 10.10 -4.30
N GLU A 312 28.96 10.01 -3.04
CA GLU A 312 29.58 11.12 -2.30
C GLU A 312 30.85 11.67 -2.97
N GLY A 313 30.89 12.98 -3.14
CA GLY A 313 32.10 13.71 -3.49
C GLY A 313 33.04 13.83 -2.29
N ARG A 314 34.31 14.14 -2.53
CA ARG A 314 35.34 14.25 -1.48
C ARG A 314 36.31 15.38 -1.78
N VAL A 315 36.57 16.23 -0.79
CA VAL A 315 37.60 17.26 -0.84
C VAL A 315 38.73 16.85 0.10
N TYR A 316 39.90 16.56 -0.47
CA TYR A 316 41.13 16.30 0.26
C TYR A 316 41.95 17.57 0.37
N THR A 317 41.92 18.21 1.53
CA THR A 317 42.75 19.39 1.83
C THR A 317 43.99 18.97 2.60
N SER A 318 45.19 19.23 2.04
CA SER A 318 46.47 18.97 2.70
C SER A 318 47.08 20.25 3.26
N LEU A 319 47.41 20.26 4.55
CA LEU A 319 47.97 21.40 5.29
C LEU A 319 49.46 21.18 5.65
N GLN A 320 50.31 22.18 5.39
CA GLN A 320 51.63 22.34 6.03
C GLN A 320 51.61 23.61 6.87
N ASN A 321 52.06 23.52 8.13
CA ASN A 321 52.23 24.70 8.99
C ASN A 321 50.95 25.59 9.09
N HIS A 322 49.77 24.96 9.06
CA HIS A 322 48.43 25.59 8.99
C HIS A 322 48.07 26.32 7.68
N ASN A 323 48.88 26.18 6.62
CA ASN A 323 48.57 26.66 5.28
C ASN A 323 48.12 25.51 4.37
N ILE A 324 47.08 25.74 3.57
CA ILE A 324 46.63 24.79 2.52
C ILE A 324 47.70 24.74 1.41
N ILE A 325 48.23 23.54 1.15
CA ILE A 325 49.19 23.27 0.07
C ILE A 325 48.47 22.80 -1.18
N MET A 326 47.48 21.93 -1.00
CA MET A 326 46.82 21.19 -2.07
C MET A 326 45.38 20.87 -1.67
N THR A 327 44.47 21.01 -2.64
CA THR A 327 43.08 20.60 -2.53
C THR A 327 42.77 19.73 -3.73
N GLU A 328 42.51 18.44 -3.53
CA GLU A 328 41.98 17.55 -4.56
C GLU A 328 40.49 17.36 -4.34
N THR A 329 39.67 17.62 -5.35
CA THR A 329 38.21 17.49 -5.29
C THR A 329 37.74 16.40 -6.24
N LEU A 330 37.20 15.33 -5.67
CA LEU A 330 36.31 14.40 -6.36
C LEU A 330 34.89 14.99 -6.28
N ALA A 331 34.30 15.34 -7.42
CA ALA A 331 32.92 15.83 -7.46
C ALA A 331 31.93 14.71 -7.07
N PRO A 332 30.83 15.02 -6.37
CA PRO A 332 29.75 14.05 -6.17
C PRO A 332 29.11 13.67 -7.51
N VAL A 333 28.58 12.45 -7.57
CA VAL A 333 27.70 12.01 -8.65
C VAL A 333 26.29 12.03 -8.09
N ASN A 334 25.41 12.89 -8.62
CA ASN A 334 24.00 12.92 -8.22
C ASN A 334 23.31 11.58 -8.55
N GLY A 335 22.28 11.24 -7.79
CA GLY A 335 21.47 10.03 -8.05
C GLY A 335 20.77 10.08 -9.41
N ASP A 336 20.37 8.90 -9.89
CA ASP A 336 19.68 8.74 -11.17
C ASP A 336 18.21 9.18 -11.07
N THR A 337 17.68 9.69 -12.18
CA THR A 337 16.28 10.15 -12.27
C THR A 337 15.34 8.97 -12.52
N ILE A 338 14.31 8.84 -11.70
CA ILE A 338 13.26 7.82 -11.81
C ILE A 338 12.12 8.36 -12.68
N VAL A 339 11.79 7.65 -13.76
CA VAL A 339 10.67 7.99 -14.66
C VAL A 339 9.53 7.03 -14.40
N LEU A 340 8.37 7.56 -14.01
CA LEU A 340 7.21 6.75 -13.64
C LEU A 340 6.42 6.28 -14.87
N THR A 341 5.48 5.36 -14.65
CA THR A 341 4.34 5.10 -15.55
C THR A 341 3.16 6.03 -15.26
N ILE A 342 3.14 6.63 -14.05
CA ILE A 342 2.16 7.60 -13.60
C ILE A 342 2.13 8.77 -14.59
N ASP A 343 0.93 9.15 -15.00
CA ASP A 343 0.70 10.37 -15.77
C ASP A 343 0.22 11.46 -14.81
N GLU A 344 0.91 12.61 -14.82
CA GLU A 344 0.63 13.71 -13.90
C GLU A 344 -0.79 14.26 -14.03
N VAL A 345 -1.38 14.22 -15.23
CA VAL A 345 -2.73 14.72 -15.51
C VAL A 345 -3.75 13.69 -15.04
N ILE A 346 -3.58 12.41 -15.39
CA ILE A 346 -4.48 11.32 -14.97
C ILE A 346 -4.54 11.23 -13.44
N GLN A 347 -3.39 11.22 -12.76
CA GLN A 347 -3.35 11.25 -11.29
C GLN A 347 -4.07 12.49 -10.75
N GLN A 348 -3.83 13.69 -11.29
CA GLN A 348 -4.49 14.90 -10.79
C GLN A 348 -6.02 14.84 -10.95
N HIS A 349 -6.55 14.29 -12.03
CA HIS A 349 -8.01 14.07 -12.16
C HIS A 349 -8.53 13.07 -11.12
N VAL A 350 -7.83 11.96 -10.88
CA VAL A 350 -8.19 10.99 -9.82
C VAL A 350 -8.19 11.65 -8.45
N GLU A 351 -7.15 12.41 -8.10
CA GLU A 351 -7.05 13.17 -6.83
C GLU A 351 -8.24 14.14 -6.66
N ILE A 352 -8.56 14.93 -7.69
CA ILE A 352 -9.67 15.91 -7.65
C ILE A 352 -11.01 15.20 -7.40
N VAL A 353 -11.29 14.15 -8.18
CA VAL A 353 -12.56 13.42 -8.07
C VAL A 353 -12.66 12.65 -6.75
N MET A 354 -11.60 11.97 -6.31
CA MET A 354 -11.61 11.26 -5.03
C MET A 354 -11.81 12.22 -3.85
N ASN A 355 -11.01 13.29 -3.76
CA ASN A 355 -11.10 14.23 -2.63
C ASN A 355 -12.48 14.91 -2.53
N LYS A 356 -13.10 15.27 -3.67
CA LYS A 356 -14.49 15.76 -3.76
C LYS A 356 -15.49 14.81 -3.08
N TYR A 357 -15.29 13.50 -3.17
CA TYR A 357 -16.18 12.50 -2.59
C TYR A 357 -15.76 12.03 -1.19
N MET A 358 -14.50 12.16 -0.78
CA MET A 358 -14.06 11.84 0.59
C MET A 358 -14.76 12.72 1.64
N GLU A 359 -14.99 14.00 1.35
CA GLU A 359 -15.69 14.93 2.26
C GLU A 359 -17.12 14.47 2.60
N VAL A 360 -17.79 13.84 1.63
CA VAL A 360 -19.20 13.39 1.73
C VAL A 360 -19.29 11.95 2.26
N ALA A 361 -18.42 11.06 1.77
CA ALA A 361 -18.45 9.64 2.10
C ALA A 361 -17.80 9.31 3.44
N GLN A 362 -16.82 10.11 3.86
CA GLN A 362 -16.03 9.96 5.09
C GLN A 362 -15.62 8.49 5.40
N PRO A 363 -15.03 7.77 4.45
CA PRO A 363 -14.67 6.36 4.65
C PRO A 363 -13.48 6.23 5.62
N GLU A 364 -13.29 5.05 6.21
CA GLU A 364 -12.08 4.74 6.99
C GLU A 364 -10.85 4.75 6.06
N ASN A 365 -10.98 4.11 4.90
CA ASN A 365 -9.95 4.06 3.86
C ASN A 365 -10.58 4.21 2.47
N ALA A 366 -9.81 4.67 1.48
CA ALA A 366 -10.24 4.62 0.09
C ALA A 366 -9.07 4.37 -0.87
N ALA A 367 -9.41 3.81 -2.03
CA ALA A 367 -8.48 3.52 -3.10
C ALA A 367 -9.06 3.87 -4.46
N ALA A 368 -8.23 4.40 -5.35
CA ALA A 368 -8.52 4.42 -6.78
C ALA A 368 -7.25 4.12 -7.56
N VAL A 369 -7.30 3.14 -8.47
CA VAL A 369 -6.15 2.73 -9.29
C VAL A 369 -6.56 2.67 -10.74
N VAL A 370 -5.82 3.37 -11.60
CA VAL A 370 -5.99 3.39 -13.06
C VAL A 370 -4.79 2.67 -13.67
N MET A 371 -5.03 1.62 -14.45
CA MET A 371 -4.00 0.75 -15.02
C MET A 371 -4.27 0.42 -16.48
N ASN A 372 -3.23 0.14 -17.26
CA ASN A 372 -3.36 -0.51 -18.56
C ASN A 372 -3.43 -2.04 -18.39
N PRO A 373 -4.55 -2.71 -18.73
CA PRO A 373 -4.72 -4.14 -18.51
C PRO A 373 -3.79 -5.00 -19.37
N ASN A 374 -3.24 -4.47 -20.47
CA ASN A 374 -2.38 -5.22 -21.40
C ASN A 374 -0.88 -5.14 -21.07
N THR A 375 -0.46 -4.14 -20.28
CA THR A 375 0.96 -3.92 -19.95
C THR A 375 1.25 -4.04 -18.47
N GLY A 376 0.29 -3.73 -17.59
CA GLY A 376 0.51 -3.57 -16.15
C GLY A 376 0.97 -2.17 -15.74
N GLU A 377 1.05 -1.21 -16.67
CA GLU A 377 1.39 0.19 -16.33
C GLU A 377 0.32 0.81 -15.45
N ILE A 378 0.70 1.26 -14.25
CA ILE A 378 -0.15 2.07 -13.38
C ILE A 378 -0.08 3.53 -13.86
N TYR A 379 -1.19 4.09 -14.30
CA TYR A 379 -1.28 5.50 -14.72
C TYR A 379 -1.64 6.44 -13.57
N ALA A 380 -2.38 5.93 -12.58
CA ALA A 380 -2.67 6.62 -11.33
C ALA A 380 -2.91 5.63 -10.18
N MET A 381 -2.53 6.02 -8.97
CA MET A 381 -2.78 5.29 -7.73
C MET A 381 -3.04 6.29 -6.59
N TYR A 382 -4.26 6.28 -6.08
CA TYR A 382 -4.74 7.07 -4.95
C TYR A 382 -4.93 6.18 -3.73
N SER A 383 -4.65 6.73 -2.55
CA SER A 383 -4.84 6.06 -1.26
C SER A 383 -5.27 7.11 -0.22
N TYR A 384 -6.33 6.79 0.53
CA TYR A 384 -6.83 7.58 1.65
C TYR A 384 -6.81 6.72 2.92
N PRO A 385 -6.43 7.27 4.10
CA PRO A 385 -6.01 8.66 4.35
C PRO A 385 -4.68 9.02 3.67
N THR A 386 -4.54 10.30 3.29
CA THR A 386 -3.34 10.84 2.62
C THR A 386 -2.53 11.76 3.53
N PHE A 387 -1.34 12.15 3.09
CA PHE A 387 -0.42 13.06 3.79
C PHE A 387 0.41 13.87 2.79
N ASN A 388 0.92 15.02 3.21
CA ASN A 388 1.91 15.80 2.47
C ASN A 388 3.33 15.23 2.69
N PRO A 389 4.05 14.70 1.66
CA PRO A 389 5.39 14.17 1.84
C PRO A 389 6.44 15.21 2.24
N GLN A 390 6.18 16.50 1.99
CA GLN A 390 7.04 17.60 2.44
C GLN A 390 7.01 17.76 3.97
N THR A 391 5.85 17.53 4.59
CA THR A 391 5.59 17.70 6.03
C THR A 391 5.19 16.37 6.66
N TYR A 392 5.80 15.27 6.21
CA TYR A 392 5.43 13.88 6.53
C TYR A 392 5.33 13.52 8.03
N THR A 393 5.78 14.37 8.96
CA THR A 393 5.62 14.22 10.42
C THR A 393 4.42 14.97 11.02
N ASN A 394 3.60 15.63 10.21
CA ASN A 394 2.55 16.54 10.66
C ASN A 394 1.33 16.50 9.73
N LEU A 395 0.18 16.04 10.23
CA LEU A 395 -1.09 15.97 9.47
C LEU A 395 -2.04 17.14 9.77
N SER A 396 -1.51 18.29 10.19
CA SER A 396 -2.34 19.46 10.55
C SER A 396 -3.06 20.07 9.34
N GLU A 397 -2.56 19.88 8.12
CA GLU A 397 -3.19 20.38 6.89
C GLU A 397 -4.37 19.50 6.49
N GLU A 398 -4.26 18.19 6.72
CA GLU A 398 -5.24 17.15 6.36
C GLU A 398 -6.35 16.97 7.41
N MET A 399 -6.01 17.13 8.70
CA MET A 399 -6.93 16.84 9.82
C MET A 399 -7.33 18.08 10.64
N GLY A 400 -6.75 19.25 10.34
CA GLY A 400 -7.10 20.52 10.98
C GLY A 400 -6.97 20.52 12.51
N ASP A 401 -7.98 21.07 13.19
CA ASP A 401 -8.01 21.18 14.65
C ASP A 401 -7.92 19.83 15.38
N VAL A 402 -8.45 18.76 14.77
CA VAL A 402 -8.45 17.40 15.36
C VAL A 402 -7.02 16.94 15.64
N TRP A 403 -6.09 17.21 14.73
CA TRP A 403 -4.67 16.87 14.91
C TRP A 403 -4.02 17.60 16.10
N ASN A 404 -4.40 18.86 16.32
CA ASN A 404 -3.83 19.70 17.38
C ASN A 404 -4.35 19.31 18.77
N GLU A 405 -5.52 18.67 18.85
CA GLU A 405 -6.11 18.15 20.09
C GLU A 405 -5.63 16.73 20.45
N MET A 406 -5.09 15.97 19.48
CA MET A 406 -4.57 14.61 19.71
C MET A 406 -3.32 14.58 20.60
N THR A 407 -3.17 13.50 21.36
CA THR A 407 -1.90 13.18 22.02
C THR A 407 -0.86 12.71 21.00
N GLY A 408 0.43 12.85 21.33
CA GLY A 408 1.52 12.40 20.45
C GLY A 408 1.49 10.90 20.11
N ALA A 409 0.80 10.07 20.91
CA ALA A 409 0.59 8.65 20.60
C ALA A 409 -0.49 8.45 19.52
N GLU A 410 -1.58 9.22 19.57
CA GLU A 410 -2.65 9.23 18.57
C GLU A 410 -2.14 9.83 17.25
N GLN A 411 -1.41 10.95 17.31
CA GLN A 411 -0.71 11.53 16.15
C GLN A 411 0.22 10.51 15.48
N THR A 412 1.01 9.76 16.27
CA THR A 412 1.87 8.69 15.75
C THR A 412 1.06 7.57 15.09
N ALA A 413 -0.11 7.21 15.62
CA ALA A 413 -0.98 6.22 15.00
C ALA A 413 -1.51 6.71 13.64
N GLN A 414 -2.06 7.93 13.58
CA GLN A 414 -2.57 8.52 12.34
C GLN A 414 -1.50 8.64 11.25
N LEU A 415 -0.27 9.04 11.61
CA LEU A 415 0.87 9.04 10.68
C LEU A 415 1.16 7.64 10.11
N ASN A 416 1.16 6.60 10.94
CA ASN A 416 1.42 5.24 10.48
C ASN A 416 0.29 4.70 9.58
N GLU A 417 -0.94 5.19 9.70
CA GLU A 417 -2.02 4.84 8.75
C GLU A 417 -1.87 5.63 7.45
N ALA A 418 -1.69 6.95 7.49
CA ALA A 418 -1.55 7.80 6.31
C ALA A 418 -0.33 7.43 5.43
N TRP A 419 0.76 6.96 6.03
CA TRP A 419 1.94 6.49 5.28
C TRP A 419 1.74 5.13 4.58
N LYS A 420 0.73 4.33 4.94
CA LYS A 420 0.48 3.03 4.29
C LYS A 420 -0.16 3.23 2.92
N ASN A 421 0.40 2.56 1.90
CA ASN A 421 -0.28 2.45 0.62
C ASN A 421 -1.38 1.38 0.71
N PHE A 422 -2.63 1.79 0.93
CA PHE A 422 -3.78 0.89 1.11
C PHE A 422 -3.87 -0.15 -0.02
N ASN A 423 -3.60 0.27 -1.27
CA ASN A 423 -3.69 -0.57 -2.47
C ASN A 423 -2.84 -1.85 -2.47
N ILE A 424 -1.73 -1.85 -1.71
CA ILE A 424 -0.76 -2.95 -1.67
C ILE A 424 -0.45 -3.46 -0.25
N GLN A 425 -0.86 -2.74 0.80
CA GLN A 425 -0.56 -3.07 2.20
C GLN A 425 -1.77 -3.54 3.01
N THR A 426 -3.00 -3.28 2.55
CA THR A 426 -4.24 -3.62 3.26
C THR A 426 -5.07 -4.62 2.45
N PRO A 427 -5.05 -5.92 2.81
CA PRO A 427 -5.94 -6.91 2.21
C PRO A 427 -7.38 -6.72 2.69
N TYR A 428 -8.34 -6.89 1.80
CA TYR A 428 -9.78 -6.76 2.07
C TYR A 428 -10.58 -7.85 1.34
N GLU A 429 -11.83 -8.11 1.77
CA GLU A 429 -12.71 -9.07 1.07
C GLU A 429 -13.27 -8.42 -0.22
N PRO A 430 -13.02 -8.95 -1.43
CA PRO A 430 -13.38 -8.28 -2.69
C PRO A 430 -14.89 -8.16 -2.96
N GLY A 431 -15.70 -9.01 -2.32
CA GLY A 431 -17.12 -9.13 -2.59
C GLY A 431 -17.40 -9.40 -4.07
N SER A 432 -18.51 -8.85 -4.56
CA SER A 432 -19.05 -9.18 -5.89
C SER A 432 -18.13 -8.84 -7.09
N THR A 433 -17.03 -8.09 -6.90
CA THR A 433 -16.00 -7.88 -7.94
C THR A 433 -15.24 -9.16 -8.32
N PHE A 434 -15.19 -10.16 -7.43
CA PHE A 434 -14.54 -11.45 -7.69
C PHE A 434 -15.38 -12.40 -8.57
N LYS A 435 -16.71 -12.26 -8.59
CA LYS A 435 -17.62 -13.17 -9.32
C LYS A 435 -17.21 -13.46 -10.77
N PRO A 436 -16.76 -12.50 -11.59
CA PRO A 436 -16.31 -12.76 -12.96
C PRO A 436 -15.10 -13.70 -13.03
N LEU A 437 -14.16 -13.65 -12.07
CA LEU A 437 -13.00 -14.55 -12.00
C LEU A 437 -13.44 -16.00 -11.74
N MET A 438 -14.45 -16.17 -10.89
CA MET A 438 -15.04 -17.48 -10.61
C MET A 438 -15.82 -18.04 -11.80
N VAL A 439 -16.63 -17.21 -12.46
CA VAL A 439 -17.37 -17.66 -13.66
C VAL A 439 -16.41 -17.99 -14.81
N ALA A 440 -15.35 -17.21 -15.00
CA ALA A 440 -14.30 -17.50 -15.98
C ALA A 440 -13.62 -18.85 -15.73
N SER A 441 -13.29 -19.21 -14.48
CA SER A 441 -12.66 -20.51 -14.19
C SER A 441 -13.60 -21.70 -14.40
N ALA A 442 -14.92 -21.52 -14.27
CA ALA A 442 -15.90 -22.55 -14.60
C ALA A 442 -16.03 -22.75 -16.12
N ILE A 443 -15.98 -21.68 -16.90
CA ILE A 443 -16.06 -21.72 -18.38
C ILE A 443 -14.79 -22.31 -18.97
N ASP A 444 -13.60 -21.84 -18.56
CA ASP A 444 -12.33 -22.22 -19.21
C ASP A 444 -11.98 -23.70 -19.05
N ASN A 445 -12.35 -24.31 -17.91
CA ASN A 445 -12.21 -25.74 -17.68
C ASN A 445 -13.35 -26.59 -18.31
N GLY A 446 -14.36 -25.96 -18.92
CA GLY A 446 -15.53 -26.65 -19.48
C GLY A 446 -16.51 -27.21 -18.44
N TYR A 447 -16.50 -26.72 -17.20
CA TYR A 447 -17.50 -27.07 -16.19
C TYR A 447 -18.83 -26.33 -16.39
N LEU A 448 -18.82 -25.22 -17.13
CA LEU A 448 -20.00 -24.40 -17.43
C LEU A 448 -20.22 -24.26 -18.94
N ASP A 449 -21.29 -24.86 -19.48
CA ASP A 449 -21.79 -24.55 -20.82
C ASP A 449 -22.75 -23.35 -20.77
N ILE A 450 -22.24 -22.19 -21.16
CA ILE A 450 -22.97 -20.91 -21.18
C ILE A 450 -24.22 -20.91 -22.07
N ASN A 451 -24.35 -21.86 -23.00
CA ASN A 451 -25.49 -21.94 -23.92
C ASN A 451 -26.69 -22.69 -23.33
N SER A 452 -26.47 -23.50 -22.30
CA SER A 452 -27.48 -24.36 -21.68
C SER A 452 -27.67 -24.13 -20.18
N PHE A 453 -26.72 -23.47 -19.51
CA PHE A 453 -26.83 -23.18 -18.09
C PHE A 453 -27.90 -22.12 -17.78
N MET A 454 -28.93 -22.56 -17.05
CA MET A 454 -29.98 -21.72 -16.47
C MET A 454 -30.16 -22.09 -15.00
N ILE A 455 -30.44 -21.11 -14.14
CA ILE A 455 -30.80 -21.34 -12.74
C ILE A 455 -31.88 -20.36 -12.27
N ASN A 456 -32.83 -20.85 -11.46
CA ASN A 456 -33.78 -19.98 -10.78
C ASN A 456 -33.18 -19.43 -9.48
N CYS A 457 -33.08 -18.11 -9.38
CA CYS A 457 -32.69 -17.42 -8.17
C CYS A 457 -33.93 -17.11 -7.31
N ALA A 458 -34.25 -17.98 -6.36
CA ALA A 458 -35.30 -17.79 -5.34
C ALA A 458 -34.94 -16.75 -4.24
N GLY A 459 -33.88 -15.95 -4.44
CA GLY A 459 -33.44 -14.90 -3.51
C GLY A 459 -32.45 -15.38 -2.44
N TYR A 460 -32.19 -16.68 -2.35
CA TYR A 460 -31.19 -17.30 -1.49
C TYR A 460 -30.69 -18.62 -2.10
N ALA A 461 -29.62 -19.17 -1.53
CA ALA A 461 -29.15 -20.53 -1.80
C ALA A 461 -28.94 -21.28 -0.48
N VAL A 462 -29.42 -22.52 -0.40
CA VAL A 462 -29.18 -23.38 0.77
C VAL A 462 -27.92 -24.21 0.52
N VAL A 463 -26.92 -24.04 1.37
CA VAL A 463 -25.67 -24.80 1.32
C VAL A 463 -25.44 -25.44 2.67
N ASN A 464 -25.34 -26.78 2.72
CA ASN A 464 -25.13 -27.54 3.96
C ASN A 464 -26.07 -27.16 5.12
N GLY A 465 -27.34 -26.86 4.80
CA GLY A 465 -28.38 -26.44 5.76
C GLY A 465 -28.31 -24.98 6.24
N GLN A 466 -27.42 -24.16 5.68
CA GLN A 466 -27.38 -22.70 5.91
C GLN A 466 -27.92 -21.97 4.69
N SER A 467 -28.76 -20.94 4.90
CA SER A 467 -29.23 -20.07 3.83
C SER A 467 -28.26 -18.92 3.63
N ILE A 468 -27.84 -18.71 2.37
CA ILE A 468 -26.99 -17.60 1.94
C ILE A 468 -27.82 -16.71 1.01
N SER A 469 -28.18 -15.51 1.49
CA SER A 469 -29.07 -14.60 0.77
C SER A 469 -28.43 -13.97 -0.46
N CYS A 470 -29.28 -13.60 -1.42
CA CYS A 470 -28.99 -12.61 -2.45
C CYS A 470 -29.37 -11.21 -1.96
N TRP A 471 -28.80 -10.16 -2.56
CA TRP A 471 -29.18 -8.77 -2.29
C TRP A 471 -30.67 -8.53 -2.59
N LYS A 472 -31.16 -9.09 -3.70
CA LYS A 472 -32.59 -9.20 -4.02
C LYS A 472 -33.15 -10.46 -3.36
N THR A 473 -33.59 -10.34 -2.11
CA THR A 473 -34.15 -11.45 -1.30
C THR A 473 -35.48 -11.99 -1.84
N THR A 474 -36.19 -11.23 -2.68
CA THR A 474 -37.38 -11.70 -3.43
C THR A 474 -37.04 -12.55 -4.65
N GLY A 475 -35.76 -12.67 -5.00
CA GLY A 475 -35.31 -13.46 -6.14
C GLY A 475 -35.21 -12.69 -7.46
N HIS A 476 -34.43 -13.25 -8.38
CA HIS A 476 -34.27 -12.75 -9.75
C HIS A 476 -35.01 -13.59 -10.79
N GLY A 477 -35.71 -14.66 -10.38
CA GLY A 477 -36.30 -15.62 -11.30
C GLY A 477 -35.25 -16.45 -12.04
N LEU A 478 -35.62 -16.97 -13.21
CA LEU A 478 -34.77 -17.78 -14.06
C LEU A 478 -33.69 -16.93 -14.77
N GLN A 479 -32.43 -17.30 -14.62
CA GLN A 479 -31.28 -16.55 -15.16
C GLN A 479 -30.27 -17.43 -15.90
N ASN A 480 -29.73 -16.92 -17.01
CA ASN A 480 -28.55 -17.45 -17.70
C ASN A 480 -27.24 -16.90 -17.08
N THR A 481 -26.08 -17.36 -17.57
CA THR A 481 -24.75 -16.94 -17.07
C THR A 481 -24.51 -15.42 -17.15
N GLU A 482 -24.96 -14.76 -18.22
CA GLU A 482 -24.85 -13.31 -18.41
C GLU A 482 -25.68 -12.54 -17.37
N GLN A 483 -26.96 -12.91 -17.22
CA GLN A 483 -27.89 -12.32 -16.27
C GLN A 483 -27.45 -12.51 -14.82
N ILE A 484 -26.79 -13.63 -14.49
CA ILE A 484 -26.17 -13.88 -13.18
C ILE A 484 -25.08 -12.85 -12.87
N LEU A 485 -24.22 -12.53 -13.85
CA LEU A 485 -23.18 -11.51 -13.68
C LEU A 485 -23.78 -10.10 -13.63
N ALA A 486 -24.69 -9.76 -14.55
CA ALA A 486 -25.35 -8.47 -14.64
C ALA A 486 -26.09 -8.09 -13.34
N ASN A 487 -26.92 -9.01 -12.85
CA ASN A 487 -27.69 -8.86 -11.61
C ASN A 487 -26.89 -9.19 -10.34
N SER A 488 -25.59 -9.50 -10.46
CA SER A 488 -24.74 -9.85 -9.31
C SER A 488 -25.32 -10.99 -8.45
N CYS A 489 -25.93 -11.99 -9.07
CA CYS A 489 -26.73 -13.02 -8.41
C CYS A 489 -25.88 -13.95 -7.53
N ASN A 490 -26.10 -13.93 -6.21
CA ASN A 490 -25.40 -14.78 -5.25
C ASN A 490 -25.71 -16.29 -5.48
N PRO A 491 -26.98 -16.74 -5.54
CA PRO A 491 -27.32 -18.14 -5.81
C PRO A 491 -26.75 -18.67 -7.12
N GLY A 492 -26.77 -17.85 -8.18
CA GLY A 492 -26.25 -18.24 -9.49
C GLY A 492 -24.75 -18.52 -9.47
N VAL A 493 -23.94 -17.65 -8.86
CA VAL A 493 -22.49 -17.87 -8.76
C VAL A 493 -22.14 -18.99 -7.77
N ILE A 494 -22.91 -19.16 -6.68
CA ILE A 494 -22.79 -20.33 -5.79
C ILE A 494 -22.97 -21.62 -6.60
N ALA A 495 -24.04 -21.74 -7.39
CA ALA A 495 -24.31 -22.94 -8.18
C ALA A 495 -23.23 -23.20 -9.23
N ILE A 496 -22.78 -22.16 -9.95
CA ILE A 496 -21.64 -22.27 -10.87
C ILE A 496 -20.39 -22.79 -10.13
N SER A 497 -20.13 -22.29 -8.92
CA SER A 497 -18.97 -22.74 -8.14
C SER A 497 -19.05 -24.19 -7.68
N GLN A 498 -20.26 -24.72 -7.46
CA GLN A 498 -20.48 -26.12 -7.08
C GLN A 498 -20.16 -27.10 -8.22
N LEU A 499 -20.13 -26.63 -9.48
CA LEU A 499 -19.71 -27.43 -10.64
C LEU A 499 -18.18 -27.64 -10.70
N VAL A 500 -17.41 -26.73 -10.11
CA VAL A 500 -15.93 -26.72 -10.17
C VAL A 500 -15.35 -27.49 -8.97
N PRO A 501 -14.42 -28.45 -9.14
CA PRO A 501 -13.75 -29.11 -8.02
C PRO A 501 -12.96 -28.15 -7.11
N ASP A 502 -12.80 -28.51 -5.84
CA ASP A 502 -12.21 -27.64 -4.81
C ASP A 502 -10.75 -27.29 -5.10
N GLU A 503 -9.98 -28.27 -5.57
CA GLU A 503 -8.60 -28.10 -6.02
C GLU A 503 -8.48 -27.18 -7.25
N GLU A 504 -9.40 -27.29 -8.20
CA GLU A 504 -9.39 -26.48 -9.43
C GLU A 504 -9.83 -25.03 -9.13
N TYR A 505 -10.89 -24.83 -8.35
CA TYR A 505 -11.29 -23.51 -7.85
C TYR A 505 -10.07 -22.81 -7.22
N ARG A 506 -9.47 -23.45 -6.21
CA ARG A 506 -8.36 -22.87 -5.47
C ARG A 506 -7.10 -22.71 -6.35
N GLY A 507 -6.89 -23.61 -7.31
CA GLY A 507 -5.88 -23.50 -8.35
C GLY A 507 -6.02 -22.20 -9.13
N TYR A 508 -7.21 -21.90 -9.65
CA TYR A 508 -7.47 -20.67 -10.37
C TYR A 508 -7.27 -19.41 -9.53
N MET A 509 -7.67 -19.39 -8.24
CA MET A 509 -7.35 -18.26 -7.35
C MET A 509 -5.84 -17.98 -7.27
N LEU A 510 -5.00 -19.02 -7.31
CA LEU A 510 -3.54 -18.89 -7.32
C LEU A 510 -2.98 -18.50 -8.69
N GLU A 511 -3.55 -19.01 -9.78
CA GLU A 511 -3.12 -18.66 -11.14
C GLU A 511 -3.49 -17.21 -11.50
N TYR A 512 -4.64 -16.69 -11.02
CA TYR A 512 -4.97 -15.25 -11.03
C TYR A 512 -4.09 -14.40 -10.10
N GLY A 513 -3.26 -15.02 -9.25
CA GLY A 513 -2.29 -14.33 -8.38
C GLY A 513 -2.83 -13.82 -7.04
N LEU A 514 -4.06 -14.18 -6.65
CA LEU A 514 -4.81 -13.51 -5.58
C LEU A 514 -4.33 -13.79 -4.14
N ALA A 515 -3.39 -14.72 -3.95
CA ALA A 515 -2.82 -15.08 -2.65
C ALA A 515 -1.30 -14.88 -2.58
N THR A 516 -0.74 -14.12 -3.53
CA THR A 516 0.70 -13.87 -3.63
C THR A 516 0.97 -12.44 -4.06
N LYS A 517 2.12 -11.91 -3.67
CA LYS A 517 2.66 -10.66 -4.23
C LYS A 517 2.54 -10.60 -5.76
N THR A 518 2.00 -9.47 -6.25
CA THR A 518 1.87 -9.16 -7.68
C THR A 518 3.24 -8.96 -8.33
N GLY A 519 4.21 -8.45 -7.56
CA GLY A 519 5.54 -8.07 -8.05
C GLY A 519 5.68 -6.58 -8.35
N ILE A 520 4.69 -5.76 -7.97
CA ILE A 520 4.77 -4.30 -8.08
C ILE A 520 6.03 -3.76 -7.38
N ASP A 521 6.67 -2.81 -8.04
CA ASP A 521 7.94 -2.16 -7.69
C ASP A 521 7.78 -1.08 -6.60
N LEU A 522 7.03 -1.43 -5.56
CA LEU A 522 6.76 -0.60 -4.39
C LEU A 522 7.12 -1.32 -3.09
N ALA A 523 7.61 -0.56 -2.11
CA ALA A 523 7.94 -1.09 -0.80
C ALA A 523 6.67 -1.48 -0.01
N GLY A 524 6.73 -2.60 0.72
CA GLY A 524 5.69 -2.95 1.70
C GLY A 524 4.53 -3.83 1.20
N GLU A 525 4.51 -4.26 -0.07
CA GLU A 525 3.47 -5.16 -0.61
C GLU A 525 3.28 -6.40 0.28
N VAL A 526 2.03 -6.79 0.54
CA VAL A 526 1.66 -7.98 1.33
C VAL A 526 1.01 -9.08 0.49
N ASP A 527 1.02 -10.31 1.00
CA ASP A 527 0.32 -11.44 0.38
C ASP A 527 -1.17 -11.42 0.74
N GLY A 528 -2.02 -11.86 -0.21
CA GLY A 528 -3.42 -12.16 0.05
C GLY A 528 -3.60 -13.44 0.88
N GLN A 529 -4.78 -13.62 1.45
CA GLN A 529 -5.15 -14.75 2.31
C GLN A 529 -6.35 -15.46 1.71
N ILE A 530 -6.13 -16.66 1.15
CA ILE A 530 -7.19 -17.56 0.66
C ILE A 530 -7.22 -18.85 1.48
N HIS A 531 -8.35 -19.55 1.44
CA HIS A 531 -8.53 -20.85 2.09
C HIS A 531 -7.47 -21.89 1.66
N THR A 532 -7.16 -22.81 2.57
CA THR A 532 -6.46 -24.05 2.23
C THR A 532 -7.50 -25.10 1.82
N ILE A 533 -7.10 -26.16 1.09
CA ILE A 533 -8.05 -27.25 0.75
C ILE A 533 -8.68 -27.85 2.02
N ASP A 534 -7.90 -28.04 3.08
CA ASP A 534 -8.39 -28.52 4.38
C ASP A 534 -9.42 -27.58 5.06
N SER A 535 -9.46 -26.30 4.68
CA SER A 535 -10.42 -25.30 5.20
C SER A 535 -11.49 -24.90 4.18
N PHE A 536 -11.50 -25.49 2.98
CA PHE A 536 -12.42 -25.11 1.89
C PHE A 536 -13.70 -25.95 1.96
N GLY A 537 -14.44 -25.81 3.06
CA GLY A 537 -15.73 -26.46 3.23
C GLY A 537 -16.80 -25.92 2.28
N ALA A 538 -17.96 -26.58 2.23
CA ALA A 538 -19.04 -26.21 1.32
C ALA A 538 -19.54 -24.77 1.53
N ILE A 539 -19.53 -24.27 2.78
CA ILE A 539 -19.92 -22.89 3.12
C ILE A 539 -18.82 -21.91 2.66
N GLU A 540 -17.57 -22.22 2.95
CA GLU A 540 -16.40 -21.41 2.60
C GLU A 540 -16.27 -21.27 1.08
N LYS A 541 -16.50 -22.35 0.32
CA LYS A 541 -16.56 -22.34 -1.15
C LYS A 541 -17.72 -21.50 -1.70
N ALA A 542 -18.92 -21.65 -1.14
CA ALA A 542 -20.09 -20.88 -1.55
C ALA A 542 -19.92 -19.38 -1.27
N THR A 543 -19.41 -19.02 -0.08
CA THR A 543 -19.16 -17.63 0.29
C THR A 543 -17.96 -17.03 -0.43
N SER A 544 -16.90 -17.78 -0.69
CA SER A 544 -15.80 -17.31 -1.55
C SER A 544 -16.23 -17.09 -2.99
N SER A 545 -17.24 -17.82 -3.51
CA SER A 545 -17.70 -17.63 -4.90
C SER A 545 -18.25 -16.21 -5.15
N MET A 546 -18.73 -15.56 -4.09
CA MET A 546 -19.19 -14.16 -4.10
C MET A 546 -18.18 -13.17 -3.51
N GLY A 547 -16.92 -13.59 -3.31
CA GLY A 547 -15.83 -12.72 -2.87
C GLY A 547 -15.74 -12.49 -1.35
N GLN A 548 -16.32 -13.38 -0.54
CA GLN A 548 -16.32 -13.29 0.93
C GLN A 548 -15.40 -14.36 1.55
N THR A 549 -14.97 -14.18 2.80
CA THR A 549 -14.12 -15.10 3.61
C THR A 549 -12.68 -15.30 3.13
N PHE A 550 -12.20 -14.50 2.17
CA PHE A 550 -10.80 -14.42 1.78
C PHE A 550 -10.45 -12.96 1.49
N MET A 551 -9.18 -12.59 1.70
CA MET A 551 -8.73 -11.21 1.62
C MET A 551 -7.60 -11.04 0.61
N LEU A 552 -7.60 -9.95 -0.15
CA LEU A 552 -6.59 -9.64 -1.16
C LEU A 552 -6.38 -8.12 -1.27
N THR A 553 -5.26 -7.71 -1.85
CA THR A 553 -4.96 -6.28 -2.07
C THR A 553 -5.64 -5.75 -3.32
N THR A 554 -5.87 -4.43 -3.39
CA THR A 554 -6.45 -3.76 -4.57
C THR A 554 -5.68 -4.11 -5.85
N THR A 555 -4.35 -4.10 -5.77
CA THR A 555 -3.48 -4.43 -6.92
C THR A 555 -3.56 -5.92 -7.31
N GLN A 556 -3.77 -6.85 -6.36
CA GLN A 556 -4.01 -8.27 -6.66
C GLN A 556 -5.31 -8.46 -7.44
N LEU A 557 -6.42 -7.85 -6.99
CA LEU A 557 -7.70 -7.93 -7.68
C LEU A 557 -7.63 -7.29 -9.08
N LEU A 558 -7.05 -6.08 -9.19
CA LEU A 558 -6.94 -5.36 -10.47
C LEU A 558 -6.12 -6.15 -11.51
N SER A 559 -5.01 -6.75 -11.07
CA SER A 559 -4.15 -7.61 -11.94
C SER A 559 -4.87 -8.90 -12.34
N GLY A 560 -5.54 -9.57 -11.39
CA GLY A 560 -6.32 -10.77 -11.64
C GLY A 560 -7.49 -10.50 -12.60
N PHE A 561 -8.29 -9.46 -12.35
CA PHE A 561 -9.42 -9.07 -13.20
C PHE A 561 -8.97 -8.68 -14.61
N SER A 562 -7.77 -8.10 -14.77
CA SER A 562 -7.23 -7.78 -16.10
C SER A 562 -7.12 -9.01 -17.02
N THR A 563 -6.87 -10.21 -16.46
CA THR A 563 -6.86 -11.47 -17.23
C THR A 563 -8.17 -11.73 -17.96
N ILE A 564 -9.30 -11.29 -17.39
CA ILE A 564 -10.63 -11.50 -17.95
C ILE A 564 -10.82 -10.71 -19.25
N ILE A 565 -10.12 -9.58 -19.41
CA ILE A 565 -10.43 -8.58 -20.43
C ILE A 565 -9.30 -8.38 -21.45
N ASN A 566 -8.09 -8.88 -21.18
CA ASN A 566 -6.90 -8.69 -22.03
C ASN A 566 -6.52 -9.93 -22.88
N GLY A 567 -7.43 -10.90 -23.03
CA GLY A 567 -7.16 -12.16 -23.74
C GLY A 567 -6.58 -13.28 -22.85
N GLY A 568 -6.66 -13.16 -21.52
CA GLY A 568 -6.31 -14.22 -20.58
C GLY A 568 -4.97 -14.08 -19.86
N TYR A 569 -4.25 -12.97 -20.01
CA TYR A 569 -2.87 -12.82 -19.54
C TYR A 569 -2.76 -12.13 -18.18
N LEU A 570 -2.04 -12.74 -17.23
CA LEU A 570 -1.72 -12.10 -15.96
C LEU A 570 -0.47 -11.23 -16.13
N MET A 571 -0.66 -9.91 -16.12
CA MET A 571 0.43 -8.94 -16.15
C MET A 571 1.04 -8.74 -14.76
N GLU A 572 2.35 -8.46 -14.72
CA GLU A 572 3.02 -7.91 -13.54
C GLU A 572 2.82 -6.38 -13.54
N PRO A 573 2.09 -5.80 -12.57
CA PRO A 573 1.89 -4.36 -12.51
C PRO A 573 3.20 -3.63 -12.12
N TYR A 574 3.37 -2.39 -12.59
CA TYR A 574 4.53 -1.58 -12.25
C TYR A 574 4.28 -0.06 -12.30
N VAL A 575 5.09 0.70 -11.56
CA VAL A 575 5.02 2.16 -11.40
C VAL A 575 6.23 2.91 -11.95
N VAL A 576 7.39 2.25 -12.18
CA VAL A 576 8.57 2.85 -12.83
C VAL A 576 8.77 2.27 -14.22
N SER A 577 8.79 3.14 -15.24
CA SER A 577 9.05 2.77 -16.63
C SER A 577 10.54 2.65 -16.92
N GLN A 578 11.35 3.60 -16.43
CA GLN A 578 12.80 3.59 -16.60
C GLN A 578 13.52 4.41 -15.52
N VAL A 579 14.83 4.20 -15.42
CA VAL A 579 15.76 5.04 -14.65
C VAL A 579 16.84 5.53 -15.60
N VAL A 580 17.16 6.83 -15.54
CA VAL A 580 18.13 7.49 -16.43
C VAL A 580 19.21 8.21 -15.63
N ASP A 581 20.46 8.11 -16.12
CA ASP A 581 21.59 8.80 -15.50
C ASP A 581 21.59 10.31 -15.78
N GLN A 582 22.54 11.01 -15.17
CA GLN A 582 22.78 12.45 -15.37
C GLN A 582 23.12 12.86 -16.82
N ASN A 583 23.34 11.89 -17.74
CA ASN A 583 23.55 12.10 -19.17
C ASN A 583 22.32 11.72 -20.02
N ASN A 584 21.16 11.46 -19.39
CA ASN A 584 19.95 10.90 -19.99
C ASN A 584 20.15 9.51 -20.64
N SER A 585 21.12 8.73 -20.17
CA SER A 585 21.34 7.34 -20.58
C SER A 585 20.50 6.41 -19.70
N ILE A 586 19.72 5.52 -20.33
CA ILE A 586 18.89 4.54 -19.63
C ILE A 586 19.80 3.52 -18.92
N VAL A 587 19.73 3.49 -17.58
CA VAL A 587 20.44 2.51 -16.74
C VAL A 587 19.56 1.31 -16.36
N TYR A 588 18.24 1.52 -16.33
CA TYR A 588 17.21 0.50 -16.12
C TYR A 588 15.98 0.84 -16.96
N GLU A 589 15.36 -0.18 -17.55
CA GLU A 589 14.13 -0.07 -18.33
C GLU A 589 13.23 -1.24 -17.92
N LYS A 590 11.97 -0.97 -17.56
CA LYS A 590 10.97 -1.99 -17.29
C LYS A 590 10.33 -2.40 -18.61
N ILE A 591 10.46 -3.68 -18.95
CA ILE A 591 9.72 -4.30 -20.05
C ILE A 591 8.46 -4.94 -19.45
N PRO A 592 7.25 -4.71 -20.02
CA PRO A 592 6.03 -5.37 -19.58
C PRO A 592 6.19 -6.89 -19.47
N ASN A 593 5.81 -7.46 -18.31
CA ASN A 593 6.03 -8.86 -18.02
C ASN A 593 4.70 -9.63 -17.93
N ILE A 594 4.47 -10.53 -18.90
CA ILE A 594 3.39 -11.51 -18.84
C ILE A 594 3.84 -12.62 -17.89
N ARG A 595 3.24 -12.70 -16.70
CA ARG A 595 3.56 -13.76 -15.72
C ARG A 595 3.11 -15.14 -16.21
N ARG A 596 1.92 -15.21 -16.82
CA ARG A 596 1.32 -16.41 -17.44
C ARG A 596 0.07 -16.05 -18.24
N GLN A 597 -0.47 -17.01 -18.98
CA GLN A 597 -1.88 -17.03 -19.39
C GLN A 597 -2.67 -17.87 -18.37
N VAL A 598 -3.83 -17.38 -17.92
CA VAL A 598 -4.68 -18.02 -16.88
C VAL A 598 -5.95 -18.61 -17.48
N ILE A 599 -6.54 -17.94 -18.47
CA ILE A 599 -7.71 -18.40 -19.23
C ILE A 599 -7.44 -18.27 -20.74
N SER A 600 -8.24 -18.97 -21.55
CA SER A 600 -8.25 -18.79 -23.01
C SER A 600 -8.71 -17.39 -23.42
N SER A 601 -8.28 -16.97 -24.61
CA SER A 601 -8.75 -15.75 -25.28
C SER A 601 -10.26 -15.75 -25.52
N GLU A 602 -10.82 -16.94 -25.74
CA GLU A 602 -12.22 -17.21 -26.01
C GLU A 602 -13.07 -16.98 -24.75
N THR A 603 -12.67 -17.54 -23.61
CA THR A 603 -13.30 -17.25 -22.31
C THR A 603 -13.18 -15.76 -21.97
N SER A 604 -12.02 -15.15 -22.19
CA SER A 604 -11.81 -13.72 -21.98
C SER A 604 -12.78 -12.87 -22.81
N ALA A 605 -12.95 -13.16 -24.11
CA ALA A 605 -13.87 -12.43 -24.98
C ALA A 605 -15.35 -12.58 -24.56
N VAL A 606 -15.77 -13.78 -24.10
CA VAL A 606 -17.13 -14.02 -23.59
C VAL A 606 -17.39 -13.24 -22.29
N LEU A 607 -16.48 -13.28 -21.33
CA LEU A 607 -16.67 -12.52 -20.10
C LEU A 607 -16.63 -11.02 -20.34
N ALA A 608 -15.78 -10.55 -21.26
CA ALA A 608 -15.70 -9.14 -21.59
C ALA A 608 -17.03 -8.59 -22.13
N SER A 609 -17.77 -9.36 -22.94
CA SER A 609 -19.11 -8.94 -23.38
C SER A 609 -20.14 -9.00 -22.25
N TYR A 610 -20.15 -10.04 -21.41
CA TYR A 610 -21.09 -10.15 -20.28
C TYR A 610 -20.90 -9.06 -19.21
N LEU A 611 -19.69 -8.47 -19.10
CA LEU A 611 -19.41 -7.37 -18.19
C LEU A 611 -19.94 -6.00 -18.66
N GLU A 612 -20.27 -5.84 -19.94
CA GLU A 612 -20.99 -4.67 -20.44
C GLU A 612 -22.46 -4.70 -19.97
N SER A 613 -23.06 -5.88 -19.95
CA SER A 613 -24.44 -6.11 -19.48
C SER A 613 -24.65 -5.79 -18.00
N VAL A 614 -23.58 -5.71 -17.20
CA VAL A 614 -23.64 -5.17 -15.82
C VAL A 614 -23.98 -3.68 -15.80
N ILE A 615 -23.55 -2.93 -16.81
CA ILE A 615 -23.78 -1.48 -16.93
C ILE A 615 -25.12 -1.21 -17.62
N THR A 616 -25.43 -1.94 -18.69
CA THR A 616 -26.65 -1.69 -19.46
C THR A 616 -27.90 -2.30 -18.83
N LEU A 617 -27.83 -3.53 -18.31
CA LEU A 617 -28.98 -4.28 -17.76
C LEU A 617 -28.92 -4.49 -16.25
N GLY A 618 -27.79 -4.18 -15.62
CA GLY A 618 -27.47 -4.64 -14.27
C GLY A 618 -27.26 -3.53 -13.23
N THR A 619 -26.64 -3.93 -12.13
CA THR A 619 -26.38 -3.07 -10.95
C THR A 619 -25.41 -1.91 -11.18
N GLY A 620 -24.81 -1.78 -12.38
CA GLY A 620 -23.72 -0.86 -12.68
C GLY A 620 -24.07 0.40 -13.45
N GLY A 621 -25.34 0.67 -13.79
CA GLY A 621 -25.73 1.72 -14.75
C GLY A 621 -25.19 3.14 -14.46
N ALA A 622 -24.98 3.50 -13.18
CA ALA A 622 -24.38 4.78 -12.80
C ALA A 622 -22.87 4.92 -13.16
N ALA A 623 -22.22 3.85 -13.62
CA ALA A 623 -20.85 3.89 -14.14
C ALA A 623 -20.77 4.19 -15.65
N THR A 624 -21.90 4.47 -16.31
CA THR A 624 -21.95 4.88 -17.72
C THR A 624 -21.11 6.14 -17.94
N VAL A 625 -20.30 6.16 -19.01
CA VAL A 625 -19.47 7.32 -19.38
C VAL A 625 -19.96 7.87 -20.73
N PRO A 626 -20.41 9.14 -20.82
CA PRO A 626 -20.98 9.68 -22.06
C PRO A 626 -20.02 9.63 -23.26
N GLY A 627 -20.44 8.96 -24.33
CA GLY A 627 -19.64 8.80 -25.55
C GLY A 627 -18.68 7.61 -25.54
N TYR A 628 -18.72 6.74 -24.52
CA TYR A 628 -17.87 5.55 -24.43
C TYR A 628 -18.66 4.32 -24.01
N ARG A 629 -18.31 3.17 -24.58
CA ARG A 629 -18.76 1.86 -24.06
C ARG A 629 -17.85 1.42 -22.94
N VAL A 630 -18.47 1.00 -21.84
CA VAL A 630 -17.84 0.70 -20.55
C VAL A 630 -18.42 -0.61 -20.05
N ALA A 631 -17.55 -1.45 -19.49
CA ALA A 631 -17.93 -2.69 -18.84
C ALA A 631 -17.29 -2.76 -17.45
N GLY A 632 -17.86 -3.54 -16.53
CA GLY A 632 -17.34 -3.61 -15.17
C GLY A 632 -18.18 -4.40 -14.19
N LYS A 633 -17.84 -4.32 -12.90
CA LYS A 633 -18.51 -5.03 -11.83
C LYS A 633 -18.51 -4.23 -10.52
N THR A 634 -19.72 -4.07 -9.97
CA THR A 634 -19.97 -3.60 -8.61
C THR A 634 -19.58 -4.65 -7.56
N GLY A 635 -19.03 -4.20 -6.44
CA GLY A 635 -18.73 -4.98 -5.25
C GLY A 635 -19.29 -4.34 -4.00
N THR A 636 -19.98 -5.16 -3.21
CA THR A 636 -20.26 -4.91 -1.80
C THR A 636 -19.73 -6.13 -1.04
N ALA A 637 -18.95 -5.89 0.01
CA ALA A 637 -18.43 -6.93 0.91
C ALA A 637 -18.73 -6.54 2.35
N GLU A 638 -19.03 -7.54 3.19
CA GLU A 638 -19.41 -7.30 4.59
C GLU A 638 -18.15 -7.44 5.45
N LYS A 639 -17.86 -6.44 6.30
CA LYS A 639 -16.63 -6.38 7.10
C LYS A 639 -16.91 -6.74 8.57
N GLY A 640 -15.87 -7.19 9.27
CA GLY A 640 -15.92 -7.53 10.70
C GLY A 640 -16.23 -9.00 11.04
N TYR A 641 -15.94 -9.40 12.28
CA TYR A 641 -16.29 -10.70 12.84
C TYR A 641 -16.65 -10.59 14.34
N PRO A 642 -17.95 -10.71 14.73
CA PRO A 642 -19.11 -10.91 13.86
C PRO A 642 -19.30 -9.74 12.88
N ARG A 643 -20.01 -10.00 11.78
CA ARG A 643 -20.36 -8.96 10.80
C ARG A 643 -21.36 -7.98 11.40
N GLU A 644 -21.13 -6.70 11.20
CA GLU A 644 -21.97 -5.62 11.74
C GLU A 644 -22.74 -4.92 10.60
N VAL A 645 -24.00 -4.58 10.86
CA VAL A 645 -24.89 -4.00 9.83
C VAL A 645 -24.43 -2.58 9.49
N GLY A 646 -24.17 -2.32 8.20
CA GLY A 646 -23.66 -1.04 7.71
C GLY A 646 -22.13 -0.90 7.77
N VAL A 647 -21.40 -1.96 8.12
CA VAL A 647 -19.93 -2.00 8.11
C VAL A 647 -19.49 -2.78 6.88
N GLU A 648 -19.34 -2.07 5.75
CA GLU A 648 -19.19 -2.66 4.43
C GLU A 648 -18.09 -1.97 3.60
N ILE A 649 -17.55 -2.72 2.64
CA ILE A 649 -16.63 -2.19 1.62
C ILE A 649 -17.40 -2.10 0.31
N ASN A 650 -17.52 -0.87 -0.21
CA ASN A 650 -18.15 -0.58 -1.48
C ASN A 650 -17.08 -0.36 -2.55
N SER A 651 -17.18 -1.09 -3.66
CA SER A 651 -16.21 -1.00 -4.76
C SER A 651 -16.86 -1.09 -6.14
N PHE A 652 -16.14 -0.59 -7.14
CA PHE A 652 -16.44 -0.82 -8.54
C PHE A 652 -15.14 -0.98 -9.31
N ILE A 653 -15.04 -2.04 -10.13
CA ILE A 653 -13.96 -2.25 -11.08
C ILE A 653 -14.53 -2.23 -12.48
N GLY A 654 -14.02 -1.36 -13.36
CA GLY A 654 -14.50 -1.24 -14.73
C GLY A 654 -13.40 -0.89 -15.71
N TYR A 655 -13.69 -0.98 -16.99
CA TYR A 655 -12.72 -0.76 -18.05
C TYR A 655 -13.36 -0.20 -19.32
N ALA A 656 -12.54 0.39 -20.17
CA ALA A 656 -12.92 0.86 -21.49
C ALA A 656 -11.72 0.93 -22.46
N PRO A 657 -11.97 0.92 -23.78
CA PRO A 657 -13.20 0.45 -24.45
C PRO A 657 -13.50 -1.02 -24.18
N VAL A 658 -14.70 -1.51 -24.51
CA VAL A 658 -15.10 -2.91 -24.26
C VAL A 658 -14.37 -3.90 -25.19
N GLU A 659 -14.24 -3.56 -26.47
CA GLU A 659 -13.65 -4.43 -27.51
C GLU A 659 -12.14 -4.56 -27.43
N ASN A 660 -11.47 -3.52 -26.90
CA ASN A 660 -10.04 -3.41 -26.84
C ASN A 660 -9.64 -2.61 -25.59
N PRO A 661 -9.73 -3.20 -24.39
CA PRO A 661 -9.53 -2.50 -23.13
C PRO A 661 -8.17 -1.82 -23.06
N GLN A 662 -8.14 -0.49 -22.93
CA GLN A 662 -6.90 0.29 -22.79
C GLN A 662 -6.69 0.80 -21.36
N VAL A 663 -7.78 0.92 -20.61
CA VAL A 663 -7.80 1.43 -19.23
C VAL A 663 -8.73 0.55 -18.41
N ILE A 664 -8.23 0.04 -17.28
CA ILE A 664 -9.01 -0.56 -16.21
C ILE A 664 -8.84 0.30 -14.95
N THR A 665 -9.95 0.62 -14.30
CA THR A 665 -10.01 1.45 -13.10
C THR A 665 -10.79 0.74 -12.01
N LEU A 666 -10.21 0.63 -10.82
CA LEU A 666 -10.90 0.18 -9.60
C LEU A 666 -11.03 1.37 -8.65
N VAL A 667 -12.24 1.62 -8.16
CA VAL A 667 -12.55 2.54 -7.05
C VAL A 667 -13.09 1.74 -5.86
N LEU A 668 -12.63 2.05 -4.65
CA LEU A 668 -13.01 1.39 -3.41
C LEU A 668 -13.15 2.41 -2.28
N LEU A 669 -14.22 2.24 -1.49
CA LEU A 669 -14.51 2.96 -0.26
C LEU A 669 -14.70 1.91 0.85
N ASP A 670 -13.89 1.99 1.90
CA ASP A 670 -13.92 1.10 3.06
C ASP A 670 -14.66 1.80 4.22
N GLU A 671 -15.78 1.23 4.68
CA GLU A 671 -16.70 1.83 5.65
C GLU A 671 -17.14 3.28 5.32
N PRO A 672 -17.58 3.59 4.08
CA PRO A 672 -18.21 4.88 3.81
C PRO A 672 -19.53 5.01 4.58
N ILE A 673 -19.94 6.24 4.89
CA ILE A 673 -21.28 6.52 5.41
C ILE A 673 -22.32 5.93 4.43
N PRO A 674 -23.22 5.03 4.89
CA PRO A 674 -24.17 4.36 4.00
C PRO A 674 -25.02 5.31 3.16
N ASP A 675 -25.37 4.88 1.94
CA ASP A 675 -26.22 5.58 0.97
C ASP A 675 -25.75 6.99 0.53
N THR A 676 -24.51 7.40 0.84
CA THR A 676 -23.99 8.74 0.48
C THR A 676 -23.47 8.84 -0.95
N ILE A 677 -22.65 7.89 -1.40
CA ILE A 677 -22.08 7.87 -2.75
C ILE A 677 -21.80 6.43 -3.21
N SER A 678 -21.97 6.17 -4.51
CA SER A 678 -21.56 4.91 -5.13
C SER A 678 -20.21 5.05 -5.83
N PRO A 679 -19.27 4.08 -5.67
CA PRO A 679 -18.02 4.02 -6.43
C PRO A 679 -18.21 4.05 -7.96
N THR A 680 -19.39 3.66 -8.46
CA THR A 680 -19.77 3.76 -9.88
C THR A 680 -19.73 5.19 -10.41
N ILE A 681 -20.24 6.15 -9.63
CA ILE A 681 -20.28 7.58 -10.00
C ILE A 681 -18.86 8.15 -10.04
N ILE A 682 -18.06 7.82 -9.03
CA ILE A 682 -16.65 8.21 -8.92
C ILE A 682 -15.86 7.67 -10.12
N PHE A 683 -16.06 6.40 -10.47
CA PHE A 683 -15.49 5.79 -11.67
C PHE A 683 -15.91 6.53 -12.95
N SER A 684 -17.19 6.85 -13.11
CA SER A 684 -17.71 7.54 -14.31
C SER A 684 -17.06 8.91 -14.49
N GLU A 685 -16.93 9.69 -13.42
CA GLU A 685 -16.30 11.01 -13.46
C GLU A 685 -14.79 10.93 -13.74
N ILE A 686 -14.06 9.97 -13.14
CA ILE A 686 -12.65 9.71 -13.48
C ILE A 686 -12.51 9.36 -14.97
N MET A 687 -13.29 8.39 -15.46
CA MET A 687 -13.16 7.88 -16.84
C MET A 687 -13.62 8.90 -17.89
N SER A 688 -14.55 9.80 -17.53
CA SER A 688 -14.99 10.93 -18.38
C SER A 688 -13.84 11.88 -18.73
N GLU A 689 -12.87 12.06 -17.83
CA GLU A 689 -11.68 12.89 -18.08
C GLU A 689 -10.52 12.07 -18.68
N VAL A 690 -10.30 10.85 -18.19
CA VAL A 690 -9.16 10.01 -18.59
C VAL A 690 -9.27 9.51 -20.03
N LEU A 691 -10.44 9.05 -20.48
CA LEU A 691 -10.59 8.49 -21.83
C LEU A 691 -10.34 9.53 -22.95
N PRO A 692 -10.91 10.76 -22.91
CA PRO A 692 -10.57 11.79 -23.88
C PRO A 692 -9.10 12.24 -23.79
N TYR A 693 -8.53 12.36 -22.58
CA TYR A 693 -7.14 12.76 -22.40
C TYR A 693 -6.16 11.77 -23.06
N MET A 694 -6.44 10.47 -22.95
CA MET A 694 -5.68 9.41 -23.61
C MET A 694 -5.93 9.31 -25.12
N GLY A 695 -6.76 10.17 -25.71
CA GLY A 695 -7.09 10.16 -27.13
C GLY A 695 -7.96 8.96 -27.57
N ILE A 696 -8.56 8.25 -26.60
CA ILE A 696 -9.48 7.14 -26.88
C ILE A 696 -10.70 7.74 -27.57
N GLN A 697 -11.00 7.22 -28.76
CA GLN A 697 -12.09 7.74 -29.57
C GLN A 697 -13.42 7.44 -28.90
N ARG A 698 -14.34 8.39 -28.97
CA ARG A 698 -15.75 8.14 -28.66
C ARG A 698 -16.31 7.17 -29.67
N ASP A 699 -17.21 6.30 -29.22
CA ASP A 699 -17.97 5.46 -30.13
C ASP A 699 -19.22 6.24 -30.56
N ASP A 700 -19.34 6.53 -31.85
CA ASP A 700 -20.49 7.23 -32.44
C ASP A 700 -21.82 6.47 -32.21
N ASN A 701 -21.77 5.18 -31.86
CA ASN A 701 -22.92 4.35 -31.50
C ASN A 701 -23.06 4.13 -29.98
N SER A 702 -22.15 4.64 -29.14
CA SER A 702 -22.36 4.60 -27.69
C SER A 702 -23.55 5.49 -27.32
N ALA A 703 -24.49 4.91 -26.57
CA ALA A 703 -25.77 5.56 -26.28
C ALA A 703 -25.55 6.94 -25.64
N THR A 704 -25.94 7.99 -26.37
CA THR A 704 -25.83 9.38 -25.91
C THR A 704 -26.93 9.66 -24.89
N THR A 705 -26.73 9.21 -23.64
CA THR A 705 -27.68 9.41 -22.53
C THR A 705 -29.14 9.16 -22.94
N GLN A 706 -29.36 8.05 -23.64
CA GLN A 706 -30.67 7.42 -23.55
C GLN A 706 -30.64 6.66 -22.23
N GLU A 707 -31.61 6.98 -21.36
CA GLU A 707 -32.07 6.03 -20.36
C GLU A 707 -32.25 4.68 -21.07
N ASN A 708 -31.90 3.55 -20.44
CA ASN A 708 -32.15 2.24 -21.06
C ASN A 708 -33.66 1.97 -21.03
N LEU A 709 -34.31 2.54 -22.04
CA LEU A 709 -35.74 2.58 -22.24
C LEU A 709 -36.14 1.34 -23.02
N VAL A 710 -36.91 0.48 -22.37
CA VAL A 710 -37.48 -0.71 -22.98
C VAL A 710 -38.91 -0.39 -23.38
N GLU A 711 -39.24 -0.65 -24.65
CA GLU A 711 -40.58 -0.47 -25.18
C GLU A 711 -41.54 -1.49 -24.54
N ILE A 712 -42.60 -1.01 -23.89
CA ILE A 712 -43.64 -1.87 -23.32
C ILE A 712 -44.37 -2.56 -24.48
N PRO A 713 -44.44 -3.90 -24.51
CA PRO A 713 -45.16 -4.62 -25.54
C PRO A 713 -46.67 -4.41 -25.42
N ASN A 714 -47.42 -4.74 -26.49
CA ASN A 714 -48.87 -4.82 -26.39
C ASN A 714 -49.29 -6.11 -25.66
N LEU A 715 -49.80 -5.93 -24.45
CA LEU A 715 -50.31 -6.96 -23.56
C LEU A 715 -51.83 -7.09 -23.70
N VAL A 716 -52.55 -6.10 -24.24
CA VAL A 716 -54.02 -6.12 -24.32
C VAL A 716 -54.49 -7.27 -25.22
N GLY A 717 -55.38 -8.11 -24.67
CA GLY A 717 -55.86 -9.33 -25.30
C GLY A 717 -54.92 -10.53 -25.17
N VAL A 718 -53.76 -10.37 -24.51
CA VAL A 718 -52.84 -11.47 -24.18
C VAL A 718 -53.31 -12.13 -22.88
N ASP A 719 -53.12 -13.45 -22.79
CA ASP A 719 -53.33 -14.22 -21.58
C ASP A 719 -52.28 -13.87 -20.50
N ILE A 720 -52.68 -13.88 -19.23
CA ILE A 720 -51.89 -13.40 -18.08
C ILE A 720 -50.52 -14.06 -17.96
N TYR A 721 -50.36 -15.35 -18.31
CA TYR A 721 -49.09 -16.06 -18.21
C TYR A 721 -48.10 -15.55 -19.25
N ASN A 722 -48.55 -15.44 -20.50
CA ASN A 722 -47.75 -14.87 -21.59
C ASN A 722 -47.47 -13.37 -21.37
N ALA A 723 -48.42 -12.63 -20.78
CA ALA A 723 -48.26 -11.21 -20.49
C ALA A 723 -47.15 -10.96 -19.45
N ILE A 724 -47.09 -11.77 -18.40
CA ILE A 724 -46.02 -11.74 -17.39
C ILE A 724 -44.67 -12.11 -18.04
N GLU A 725 -44.60 -13.19 -18.80
CA GLU A 725 -43.38 -13.61 -19.52
C GLU A 725 -42.85 -12.49 -20.45
N MET A 726 -43.74 -11.81 -21.17
CA MET A 726 -43.37 -10.69 -22.07
C MET A 726 -42.82 -9.45 -21.34
N ILE A 727 -43.16 -9.27 -20.06
CA ILE A 727 -42.64 -8.21 -19.17
C ILE A 727 -41.31 -8.65 -18.54
N ASP A 728 -41.25 -9.88 -18.01
CA ASP A 728 -40.07 -10.41 -17.33
C ASP A 728 -38.86 -10.51 -18.26
N VAL A 729 -39.05 -10.96 -19.51
CA VAL A 729 -38.00 -10.98 -20.55
C VAL A 729 -37.43 -9.57 -20.84
N ARG A 730 -38.19 -8.51 -20.53
CA ARG A 730 -37.80 -7.10 -20.67
C ARG A 730 -37.23 -6.48 -19.41
N SER A 731 -37.11 -7.24 -18.31
CA SER A 731 -36.67 -6.75 -17.00
C SER A 731 -37.47 -5.53 -16.49
N LEU A 732 -38.78 -5.51 -16.82
CA LEU A 732 -39.74 -4.55 -16.28
C LEU A 732 -40.42 -5.17 -15.04
N GLU A 733 -40.93 -4.33 -14.14
CA GLU A 733 -41.78 -4.78 -13.04
C GLU A 733 -43.26 -4.75 -13.46
N TYR A 734 -44.14 -5.43 -12.72
CA TYR A 734 -45.58 -5.37 -12.98
C TYR A 734 -46.44 -5.26 -11.72
N THR A 735 -47.65 -4.71 -11.90
CA THR A 735 -48.71 -4.68 -10.89
C THR A 735 -50.00 -5.18 -11.51
N ILE A 736 -50.62 -6.23 -10.96
CA ILE A 736 -51.89 -6.75 -11.47
C ILE A 736 -53.07 -6.11 -10.74
N LYS A 737 -54.11 -5.71 -11.47
CA LYS A 737 -55.36 -5.14 -10.95
C LYS A 737 -56.59 -5.75 -11.65
N GLY A 738 -57.70 -5.86 -10.95
CA GLY A 738 -58.91 -6.50 -11.46
C GLY A 738 -58.87 -8.02 -11.34
N GLY A 739 -59.52 -8.74 -12.25
CA GLY A 739 -59.49 -10.19 -12.25
C GLY A 739 -60.04 -10.83 -13.53
N GLY A 740 -59.55 -12.04 -13.80
CA GLY A 740 -59.75 -12.80 -15.04
C GLY A 740 -58.41 -13.27 -15.59
N ASN A 741 -58.40 -13.97 -16.72
CA ASN A 741 -57.15 -14.49 -17.31
C ASN A 741 -56.57 -13.67 -18.47
N VAL A 742 -57.31 -12.69 -18.98
CA VAL A 742 -56.92 -11.91 -20.16
C VAL A 742 -56.76 -10.44 -19.78
N VAL A 743 -55.70 -9.82 -20.28
CA VAL A 743 -55.42 -8.40 -20.08
C VAL A 743 -56.43 -7.57 -20.87
N SER A 744 -57.21 -6.75 -20.15
CA SER A 744 -58.22 -5.86 -20.72
C SER A 744 -57.67 -4.47 -21.02
N GLU A 745 -56.72 -4.00 -20.21
CA GLU A 745 -56.05 -2.71 -20.32
C GLU A 745 -54.65 -2.81 -19.71
N GLN A 746 -53.72 -1.95 -20.15
CA GLN A 746 -52.39 -1.82 -19.58
C GLN A 746 -52.05 -0.34 -19.36
N TYR A 747 -51.22 -0.05 -18.37
CA TYR A 747 -50.66 1.27 -18.16
C TYR A 747 -49.19 1.19 -17.73
N PRO A 748 -48.25 1.91 -18.37
CA PRO A 748 -48.45 2.75 -19.57
C PRO A 748 -48.87 1.95 -20.82
N PRO A 749 -49.40 2.62 -21.87
CA PRO A 749 -49.85 1.95 -23.08
C PRO A 749 -48.69 1.32 -23.87
N ALA A 750 -49.02 0.35 -24.72
CA ALA A 750 -48.05 -0.29 -25.62
C ALA A 750 -47.30 0.74 -26.48
N GLY A 751 -46.00 0.53 -26.68
CA GLY A 751 -45.14 1.49 -27.38
C GLY A 751 -44.65 2.66 -26.51
N THR A 752 -45.01 2.68 -25.21
CA THR A 752 -44.35 3.61 -24.27
C THR A 752 -42.98 3.06 -23.90
N GLU A 753 -42.00 3.96 -23.82
CA GLU A 753 -40.65 3.68 -23.34
C GLU A 753 -40.61 3.81 -21.80
N LEU A 754 -40.10 2.79 -21.10
CA LEU A 754 -39.86 2.80 -19.65
C LEU A 754 -38.42 2.39 -19.35
N SER A 755 -37.81 2.98 -18.31
CA SER A 755 -36.54 2.49 -17.79
C SER A 755 -36.64 1.02 -17.39
N ILE A 756 -35.54 0.27 -17.47
CA ILE A 756 -35.41 -1.04 -16.81
C ILE A 756 -35.87 -0.93 -15.34
N SER A 757 -36.56 -1.96 -14.84
CA SER A 757 -37.32 -1.95 -13.58
C SER A 757 -38.51 -0.97 -13.49
N GLY A 758 -38.91 -0.35 -14.60
CA GLY A 758 -40.16 0.42 -14.69
C GLY A 758 -41.39 -0.47 -14.54
N ASN A 759 -42.43 0.02 -13.84
CA ASN A 759 -43.59 -0.79 -13.48
C ASN A 759 -44.74 -0.68 -14.50
N VAL A 760 -45.20 -1.82 -15.02
CA VAL A 760 -46.36 -1.94 -15.90
C VAL A 760 -47.57 -2.43 -15.11
N THR A 761 -48.59 -1.59 -14.97
CA THR A 761 -49.87 -2.01 -14.39
C THR A 761 -50.70 -2.75 -15.44
N ILE A 762 -51.00 -4.02 -15.18
CA ILE A 762 -51.86 -4.88 -15.98
C ILE A 762 -53.26 -4.87 -15.37
N TYR A 763 -54.28 -4.54 -16.16
CA TYR A 763 -55.68 -4.67 -15.75
C TYR A 763 -56.30 -5.91 -16.40
N LEU A 764 -56.97 -6.72 -15.58
CA LEU A 764 -57.66 -7.93 -15.97
C LEU A 764 -59.17 -7.71 -15.86
N SER A 765 -59.93 -8.20 -16.85
CA SER A 765 -61.40 -8.26 -16.77
C SER A 765 -61.92 -9.64 -17.15
N THR A 766 -63.02 -10.03 -16.53
CA THR A 766 -63.79 -11.24 -16.85
C THR A 766 -65.24 -10.89 -17.21
N ASP A 767 -65.89 -11.73 -18.00
CA ASP A 767 -67.29 -11.56 -18.40
C ASP A 767 -68.29 -11.96 -17.29
N ASP A 768 -67.91 -12.84 -16.34
CA ASP A 768 -68.70 -13.11 -15.13
C ASP A 768 -67.83 -13.13 -13.86
N ALA A 769 -67.92 -12.05 -13.09
CA ALA A 769 -67.19 -11.88 -11.83
C ALA A 769 -67.55 -12.92 -10.74
N LYS A 770 -68.56 -13.78 -10.94
CA LYS A 770 -68.90 -14.87 -9.99
C LYS A 770 -67.98 -16.08 -10.11
N ASP A 771 -67.30 -16.25 -11.24
CA ASP A 771 -66.37 -17.36 -11.47
C ASP A 771 -64.92 -16.98 -11.13
N LEU A 772 -64.67 -15.79 -10.55
CA LEU A 772 -63.36 -15.40 -10.04
C LEU A 772 -63.03 -16.08 -8.71
N VAL A 773 -61.78 -16.54 -8.60
CA VAL A 773 -61.19 -17.15 -7.41
C VAL A 773 -59.96 -16.34 -7.04
N LEU A 774 -59.81 -16.04 -5.75
CA LEU A 774 -58.58 -15.45 -5.23
C LEU A 774 -57.49 -16.51 -5.24
N VAL A 775 -56.38 -16.24 -5.93
CA VAL A 775 -55.17 -17.06 -5.90
C VAL A 775 -54.63 -17.09 -4.47
N PRO A 776 -54.64 -18.25 -3.79
CA PRO A 776 -54.07 -18.36 -2.46
C PRO A 776 -52.54 -18.33 -2.52
N ASP A 777 -51.92 -18.04 -1.38
CA ASP A 777 -50.49 -18.25 -1.19
C ASP A 777 -50.24 -19.74 -0.94
N ILE A 778 -49.50 -20.37 -1.85
CA ILE A 778 -49.07 -21.77 -1.83
C ILE A 778 -47.55 -21.90 -1.86
N VAL A 779 -46.81 -20.79 -1.67
CA VAL A 779 -45.36 -20.82 -1.46
C VAL A 779 -45.05 -21.55 -0.14
N ASP A 780 -43.89 -22.19 -0.08
CA ASP A 780 -43.41 -23.09 0.99
C ASP A 780 -44.22 -24.39 1.19
N MET A 781 -45.28 -24.64 0.42
CA MET A 781 -46.05 -25.90 0.44
C MET A 781 -45.47 -26.92 -0.54
N THR A 782 -45.61 -28.23 -0.28
CA THR A 782 -45.37 -29.25 -1.32
C THR A 782 -46.45 -29.21 -2.40
N VAL A 783 -46.16 -29.74 -3.60
CA VAL A 783 -47.14 -29.82 -4.69
C VAL A 783 -48.40 -30.62 -4.28
N GLU A 784 -48.24 -31.64 -3.44
CA GLU A 784 -49.36 -32.43 -2.90
C GLU A 784 -50.23 -31.60 -1.95
N GLU A 785 -49.64 -30.94 -0.95
CA GLU A 785 -50.35 -30.06 0.00
C GLU A 785 -51.06 -28.90 -0.71
N ALA A 786 -50.40 -28.27 -1.69
CA ALA A 786 -50.99 -27.19 -2.48
C ALA A 786 -52.13 -27.70 -3.38
N THR A 787 -52.00 -28.88 -3.98
CA THR A 787 -53.08 -29.49 -4.79
C THR A 787 -54.32 -29.79 -3.93
N ASP A 788 -54.13 -30.33 -2.72
CA ASP A 788 -55.19 -30.57 -1.75
C ASP A 788 -55.85 -29.27 -1.28
N MET A 789 -55.06 -28.22 -1.02
CA MET A 789 -55.58 -26.90 -0.62
C MET A 789 -56.45 -26.26 -1.72
N LEU A 790 -56.03 -26.37 -2.98
CA LEU A 790 -56.79 -25.82 -4.11
C LEU A 790 -58.08 -26.60 -4.40
N ASN A 791 -58.14 -27.89 -4.02
CA ASN A 791 -59.35 -28.73 -4.06
C ASN A 791 -60.08 -28.70 -5.42
N GLY A 792 -59.32 -28.71 -6.52
CA GLY A 792 -59.82 -28.60 -7.89
C GLY A 792 -60.45 -27.26 -8.28
N THR A 793 -60.38 -26.24 -7.42
CA THR A 793 -60.86 -24.87 -7.70
C THR A 793 -59.90 -24.14 -8.65
N LEU A 794 -58.60 -24.41 -8.49
CA LEU A 794 -57.51 -24.13 -9.42
C LEU A 794 -56.69 -25.42 -9.54
N THR A 795 -55.87 -25.51 -10.58
CA THR A 795 -55.01 -26.67 -10.88
C THR A 795 -53.54 -26.26 -10.84
N ILE A 796 -52.63 -27.18 -10.54
CA ILE A 796 -51.19 -26.89 -10.54
C ILE A 796 -50.54 -27.42 -11.82
N GLN A 797 -49.69 -26.62 -12.44
CA GLN A 797 -48.76 -27.06 -13.48
C GLN A 797 -47.33 -26.81 -12.99
N SER A 798 -46.55 -27.88 -12.78
CA SER A 798 -45.12 -27.79 -12.44
C SER A 798 -44.27 -28.58 -13.42
N SER A 799 -42.98 -28.23 -13.49
CA SER A 799 -41.96 -29.01 -14.21
C SER A 799 -41.44 -30.19 -13.39
N ASP A 800 -41.42 -30.06 -12.06
CA ASP A 800 -40.96 -31.07 -11.11
C ASP A 800 -42.05 -31.32 -10.05
N LEU A 801 -42.15 -32.57 -9.57
CA LEU A 801 -43.18 -32.98 -8.59
C LEU A 801 -42.63 -33.20 -7.18
N GLU A 802 -41.31 -33.08 -7.01
CA GLU A 802 -40.63 -33.22 -5.72
C GLU A 802 -40.19 -31.82 -5.22
N GLY A 803 -40.18 -31.62 -3.89
CA GLY A 803 -39.82 -30.36 -3.25
C GLY A 803 -41.00 -29.47 -2.79
N THR A 804 -40.67 -28.31 -2.24
CA THR A 804 -41.65 -27.25 -1.88
C THR A 804 -41.72 -26.18 -2.97
N ILE A 805 -42.87 -25.52 -3.11
CA ILE A 805 -43.12 -24.47 -4.09
C ILE A 805 -42.38 -23.19 -3.66
N ALA A 806 -41.40 -22.75 -4.46
CA ALA A 806 -40.67 -21.51 -4.22
C ALA A 806 -41.26 -20.31 -4.98
N LEU A 807 -42.00 -20.57 -6.06
CA LEU A 807 -42.64 -19.55 -6.88
C LEU A 807 -43.98 -20.05 -7.41
N GLN A 808 -44.97 -19.16 -7.42
CA GLN A 808 -46.26 -19.35 -8.08
C GLN A 808 -46.53 -18.20 -9.06
N VAL A 809 -47.11 -18.52 -10.20
CA VAL A 809 -47.65 -17.57 -11.18
C VAL A 809 -49.10 -17.97 -11.47
N PRO A 810 -50.08 -17.08 -11.30
CA PRO A 810 -49.96 -15.67 -10.89
C PRO A 810 -49.64 -15.54 -9.39
N PRO A 811 -49.18 -14.36 -8.93
CA PRO A 811 -48.86 -14.14 -7.52
C PRO A 811 -50.11 -14.22 -6.63
N ALA A 812 -49.90 -14.60 -5.36
CA ALA A 812 -50.95 -14.67 -4.34
C ALA A 812 -51.70 -13.33 -4.21
N GLY A 813 -53.02 -13.41 -3.99
CA GLY A 813 -53.88 -12.23 -3.92
C GLY A 813 -54.45 -11.74 -5.27
N THR A 814 -54.02 -12.32 -6.40
CA THR A 814 -54.62 -12.08 -7.73
C THR A 814 -55.99 -12.74 -7.82
N TYR A 815 -56.95 -12.17 -8.58
CA TYR A 815 -58.22 -12.83 -8.91
C TYR A 815 -58.18 -13.41 -10.33
N ILE A 816 -58.41 -14.72 -10.50
CA ILE A 816 -58.41 -15.39 -11.81
C ILE A 816 -59.65 -16.28 -11.99
N ASP A 817 -59.98 -16.64 -13.23
CA ASP A 817 -61.19 -17.45 -13.49
C ASP A 817 -61.00 -18.89 -12.99
N LYS A 818 -62.03 -19.46 -12.38
CA LYS A 818 -62.04 -20.80 -11.79
C LYS A 818 -61.61 -21.88 -12.79
N ASN A 819 -60.93 -22.91 -12.27
CA ASN A 819 -60.34 -24.04 -13.00
C ASN A 819 -59.12 -23.68 -13.87
N THR A 820 -58.51 -22.50 -13.68
CA THR A 820 -57.20 -22.20 -14.29
C THR A 820 -56.03 -22.90 -13.61
N LYS A 821 -54.87 -22.77 -14.23
CA LYS A 821 -53.60 -23.37 -13.80
C LYS A 821 -52.74 -22.34 -13.11
N ILE A 822 -52.37 -22.58 -11.85
CA ILE A 822 -51.22 -21.91 -11.26
C ILE A 822 -49.97 -22.63 -11.76
N ILE A 823 -49.07 -21.90 -12.42
CA ILE A 823 -47.75 -22.42 -12.77
C ILE A 823 -46.88 -22.30 -11.51
N VAL A 824 -46.29 -23.40 -11.07
CA VAL A 824 -45.43 -23.41 -9.87
C VAL A 824 -44.05 -23.97 -10.19
N GLN A 825 -43.05 -23.44 -9.50
CA GLN A 825 -41.70 -23.98 -9.52
C GLN A 825 -41.34 -24.51 -8.14
N THR A 826 -40.95 -25.78 -8.05
CA THR A 826 -40.49 -26.39 -6.82
C THR A 826 -38.98 -26.23 -6.61
N VAL A 827 -38.55 -26.37 -5.37
CA VAL A 827 -37.16 -26.54 -4.94
C VAL A 827 -37.06 -27.77 -4.03
N PRO A 828 -36.02 -28.63 -4.16
CA PRO A 828 -35.92 -29.91 -3.43
C PRO A 828 -35.95 -29.81 -1.90
#